data_AF-A0A094D6J7-F1
#
_entry.id   AF-A0A094D6J7-F1
#
_cell.length_a   1.000
_cell.length_b   1.000
_cell.length_c   1.000
_cell.angle_alpha   90.00
_cell.angle_beta   90.00
_cell.angle_gamma   90.00
#
_symmetry.space_group_name_H-M   'P 1'
#
loop_
_entity.id
_entity.type
_entity.pdbx_description
1 polymer ?
#
loop_
_entity_poly.entity_id
_entity_poly.type
_entity_poly.pdbx_seq_one_letter_code
_entity_poly.pdbx_strand_id
1 'polypeptide(L)'
;MSTTDENKHNESNGNGTPTSPRRVSIEIGEFAPADKYYGLKNTAHQNPRRQSTFSTNYAASRIREDTLSDLPARRGSHDESTLGQLKFLINVDSTLENLQKQEDTDNNFQITIEDNGPKVISLGTVTSNGFRRHDIRGTYMLSNLLQELSLAKEMGRHMIVLDESRLNENPVNRLTRLIKDTFWDRLTRRIDGAVIEIAGKDPKDWTDDPRPRVYIPRGAPEQFEYYTQVAKDRPEVRLDVQWLPEKITPESVRDMNAKPGLLALAMEEYRDPSTQKMTLRGVPFVVPGGRFNELYGWDSYMESLGLIVNGRVDLAKAMVTNFCFCIKHYGKILNANRSYYLCRSQPPFLTDMASRVYDKIQHEKGAREFLRLATLAAIKEYRSVWIAEPRHDPITGLSRYRPEGLGVPPETEASHFIHILQPYAKKHNLSFDAFVAAFNNREIIEPDLDDYFLHDRAVRESGHDTSYRLERTCADLATIDLNSLLYKYEVDIARIIRVHFDDKLAVPAEFCTGNMVAGQLETSALWDRASRARKKAINKYLWNEEKGMFFDYNTVSQQQQTYESATTFWAMWAGLATPKQGEQMVAQAVPILEAAGGLLSGTRHSRGEIGLERPNRQWDYPYGWAPQQMLAWTGLQRYGHQDVAERLAYKWLYMITKAFVDYNGVVVEKYDVTRPVDPHRVDAEYGNQGSDFKGVAREGFGWVNASYVYGMQICNVHMRRALGTCTPYDTYAKMTEHGL
;
A
#
# COMPACT_ATOMS: atom_id res chain seq x y z
N MET A 1 14.15 -18.47 -62.20
CA MET A 1 15.11 -19.59 -62.30
C MET A 1 15.01 -20.31 -60.95
N SER A 2 14.09 -21.27 -60.74
CA SER A 2 13.99 -22.62 -61.35
C SER A 2 15.37 -23.32 -61.29
N THR A 3 15.55 -24.49 -60.70
CA THR A 3 14.83 -25.79 -60.80
C THR A 3 15.36 -26.68 -59.65
N THR A 4 14.57 -27.41 -58.84
CA THR A 4 13.94 -28.74 -59.04
C THR A 4 14.85 -29.87 -59.52
N ASP A 5 14.89 -30.96 -58.74
CA ASP A 5 14.71 -32.39 -59.14
C ASP A 5 14.76 -33.25 -57.86
N GLU A 6 13.64 -33.76 -57.33
CA GLU A 6 12.91 -35.00 -57.67
C GLU A 6 13.74 -36.30 -57.61
N ASN A 7 13.39 -37.19 -56.67
CA ASN A 7 13.27 -38.61 -56.99
C ASN A 7 12.23 -39.31 -56.09
N LYS A 8 11.31 -40.03 -56.75
CA LYS A 8 10.13 -40.71 -56.21
C LYS A 8 10.39 -42.21 -55.97
N HIS A 9 9.52 -42.76 -55.12
CA HIS A 9 8.92 -44.11 -55.07
C HIS A 9 9.31 -44.97 -53.85
N ASN A 10 8.34 -45.25 -52.96
CA ASN A 10 7.33 -46.30 -53.18
C ASN A 10 6.23 -46.25 -52.09
N GLU A 11 4.97 -46.38 -52.50
CA GLU A 11 3.81 -46.56 -51.61
C GLU A 11 3.63 -48.03 -51.23
N SER A 12 3.35 -48.31 -49.96
CA SER A 12 2.60 -49.51 -49.55
C SER A 12 1.66 -49.15 -48.40
N ASN A 13 0.35 -49.28 -48.67
CA ASN A 13 -0.75 -49.08 -47.74
C ASN A 13 -0.66 -50.01 -46.52
N GLY A 14 -0.82 -49.44 -45.32
CA GLY A 14 -1.07 -50.17 -44.08
C GLY A 14 -1.84 -49.30 -43.10
N ASN A 15 -3.13 -49.62 -42.92
CA ASN A 15 -4.04 -48.99 -41.96
C ASN A 15 -3.44 -48.91 -40.55
N GLY A 16 -3.28 -47.70 -40.01
CA GLY A 16 -2.89 -47.44 -38.63
C GLY A 16 -3.64 -46.23 -38.08
N THR A 17 -4.42 -46.46 -37.03
CA THR A 17 -5.18 -45.49 -36.24
C THR A 17 -4.33 -44.27 -35.81
N PRO A 18 -4.89 -43.03 -35.76
CA PRO A 18 -4.10 -41.87 -35.37
C PRO A 18 -3.79 -41.90 -33.86
N THR A 19 -2.50 -41.93 -33.54
CA THR A 19 -1.99 -41.77 -32.18
C THR A 19 -2.25 -40.34 -31.67
N SER A 20 -2.95 -40.25 -30.55
CA SER A 20 -3.21 -39.02 -29.77
C SER A 20 -1.91 -38.28 -29.39
N PRO A 21 -1.89 -36.93 -29.39
CA PRO A 21 -0.70 -36.16 -29.02
C PRO A 21 -0.34 -36.34 -27.54
N ARG A 22 0.96 -36.56 -27.27
CA ARG A 22 1.55 -36.65 -25.92
C ARG A 22 1.19 -35.41 -25.09
N ARG A 23 0.40 -35.61 -24.04
CA ARG A 23 0.12 -34.61 -22.99
C ARG A 23 1.40 -34.32 -22.19
N VAL A 24 1.81 -33.06 -22.14
CA VAL A 24 2.83 -32.54 -21.22
C VAL A 24 2.23 -32.51 -19.82
N SER A 25 2.85 -33.19 -18.86
CA SER A 25 2.49 -33.13 -17.43
C SER A 25 2.95 -31.79 -16.85
N ILE A 26 2.01 -30.99 -16.33
CA ILE A 26 2.34 -29.78 -15.57
C ILE A 26 2.68 -30.23 -14.15
N GLU A 27 3.97 -30.37 -13.84
CA GLU A 27 4.43 -30.48 -12.46
C GLU A 27 4.15 -29.14 -11.76
N ILE A 28 3.41 -29.18 -10.65
CA ILE A 28 3.12 -28.01 -9.84
C ILE A 28 4.35 -27.73 -8.99
N GLY A 29 4.95 -26.55 -9.16
CA GLY A 29 6.12 -26.15 -8.38
C GLY A 29 5.82 -26.07 -6.88
N GLU A 30 6.81 -26.43 -6.06
CA GLU A 30 6.73 -26.45 -4.59
C GLU A 30 6.31 -25.13 -3.96
N PHE A 31 6.56 -24.01 -4.64
CA PHE A 31 6.21 -22.65 -4.20
C PHE A 31 5.02 -22.06 -4.94
N ALA A 32 4.21 -22.90 -5.61
CA ALA A 32 2.99 -22.44 -6.27
C ALA A 32 2.03 -21.74 -5.27
N PRO A 33 1.28 -20.73 -5.71
CA PRO A 33 0.24 -20.10 -4.92
C PRO A 33 -0.74 -21.12 -4.30
N ALA A 34 -1.27 -20.82 -3.12
CA ALA A 34 -2.06 -21.76 -2.32
C ALA A 34 -3.28 -22.32 -3.08
N ASP A 35 -3.94 -21.51 -3.89
CA ASP A 35 -5.06 -21.89 -4.76
C ASP A 35 -4.68 -23.00 -5.75
N LYS A 36 -3.44 -22.98 -6.26
CA LYS A 36 -2.91 -24.01 -7.17
C LYS A 36 -2.36 -25.22 -6.41
N TYR A 37 -1.65 -24.99 -5.32
CA TYR A 37 -1.02 -26.04 -4.52
C TYR A 37 -2.07 -26.93 -3.83
N TYR A 38 -3.10 -26.32 -3.23
CA TYR A 38 -4.20 -27.01 -2.56
C TYR A 38 -5.48 -27.13 -3.42
N GLY A 39 -5.47 -26.74 -4.70
CA GLY A 39 -6.66 -26.67 -5.57
C GLY A 39 -7.27 -28.01 -6.01
N LEU A 40 -8.58 -28.04 -6.29
CA LEU A 40 -9.40 -29.24 -6.56
C LEU A 40 -9.03 -30.03 -7.83
N LYS A 41 -8.35 -29.42 -8.82
CA LYS A 41 -8.11 -30.06 -10.13
C LYS A 41 -6.96 -31.09 -10.17
N ASN A 42 -6.18 -31.22 -9.10
CA ASN A 42 -4.88 -31.90 -9.17
C ASN A 42 -4.83 -33.32 -8.59
N THR A 43 -5.96 -33.88 -8.15
CA THR A 43 -6.04 -35.28 -7.72
C THR A 43 -6.21 -36.29 -8.86
N ALA A 44 -6.37 -35.84 -10.11
CA ALA A 44 -6.67 -36.75 -11.23
C ALA A 44 -5.45 -37.32 -11.99
N HIS A 45 -4.23 -36.78 -11.78
CA HIS A 45 -3.10 -37.07 -12.69
C HIS A 45 -1.76 -37.45 -12.03
N GLN A 46 -1.75 -37.85 -10.76
CA GLN A 46 -0.60 -38.55 -10.18
C GLN A 46 -0.92 -40.04 -9.98
N ASN A 47 -0.02 -40.89 -10.48
CA ASN A 47 -0.10 -42.35 -10.63
C ASN A 47 -1.07 -43.13 -9.67
N PRO A 48 -2.00 -43.96 -10.18
CA PRO A 48 -3.08 -44.58 -9.40
C PRO A 48 -2.66 -45.88 -8.70
N ARG A 49 -1.52 -45.91 -8.01
CA ARG A 49 -1.22 -46.99 -7.06
C ARG A 49 -1.40 -46.46 -5.64
N ARG A 50 -2.68 -46.43 -5.20
CA ARG A 50 -3.17 -46.30 -3.81
C ARG A 50 -3.14 -44.92 -3.12
N GLN A 51 -3.08 -43.79 -3.82
CA GLN A 51 -3.29 -42.48 -3.17
C GLN A 51 -4.77 -42.05 -3.07
N SER A 52 -5.69 -42.72 -3.77
CA SER A 52 -7.12 -42.35 -3.83
C SER A 52 -8.06 -43.31 -3.09
N THR A 53 -7.54 -44.39 -2.50
CA THR A 53 -8.36 -45.40 -1.81
C THR A 53 -7.74 -45.68 -0.45
N PHE A 54 -8.25 -45.03 0.59
CA PHE A 54 -7.87 -45.32 1.97
C PHE A 54 -8.57 -46.60 2.42
N SER A 55 -7.82 -47.67 2.71
CA SER A 55 -8.30 -48.73 3.59
C SER A 55 -8.39 -48.20 5.03
N THR A 56 -9.26 -48.78 5.86
CA THR A 56 -9.37 -48.44 7.29
C THR A 56 -7.98 -48.38 7.94
N ASN A 57 -7.56 -47.18 8.34
CA ASN A 57 -6.27 -46.94 8.98
C ASN A 57 -6.33 -47.50 10.40
N TYR A 58 -6.00 -48.79 10.55
CA TYR A 58 -5.86 -49.46 11.86
C TYR A 58 -4.78 -48.82 12.76
N ALA A 59 -3.94 -47.93 12.22
CA ALA A 59 -2.94 -47.17 12.98
C ALA A 59 -3.52 -46.00 13.79
N ALA A 60 -4.78 -45.61 13.57
CA ALA A 60 -5.45 -44.59 14.37
C ALA A 60 -5.70 -45.03 15.84
N SER A 61 -5.54 -46.32 16.17
CA SER A 61 -5.68 -46.84 17.53
C SER A 61 -4.42 -46.72 18.40
N ARG A 62 -3.31 -46.17 17.86
CA ARG A 62 -2.08 -45.85 18.61
C ARG A 62 -1.71 -44.38 18.54
N ILE A 63 -2.69 -43.49 18.52
CA ILE A 63 -2.45 -42.16 19.08
C ILE A 63 -2.28 -42.41 20.59
N ARG A 64 -1.03 -42.54 21.05
CA ARG A 64 -0.76 -42.20 22.45
C ARG A 64 -1.27 -40.77 22.58
N GLU A 65 -2.26 -40.55 23.43
CA GLU A 65 -2.45 -39.25 24.03
C GLU A 65 -1.14 -38.98 24.78
N ASP A 66 -0.19 -38.34 24.11
CA ASP A 66 0.99 -37.81 24.77
C ASP A 66 0.43 -36.81 25.80
N THR A 67 0.40 -37.22 27.07
CA THR A 67 0.09 -36.32 28.17
C THR A 67 1.09 -35.16 28.10
N LEU A 68 0.72 -33.97 28.57
CA LEU A 68 1.61 -32.79 28.59
C LEU A 68 3.00 -33.07 29.21
N SER A 69 3.15 -34.16 29.98
CA SER A 69 4.41 -34.69 30.54
C SER A 69 5.37 -35.36 29.54
N ASP A 70 4.91 -35.79 28.36
CA ASP A 70 5.67 -36.57 27.38
C ASP A 70 6.06 -35.76 26.12
N LEU A 71 5.92 -34.43 26.17
CA LEU A 71 6.29 -33.57 25.04
C LEU A 71 7.79 -33.70 24.70
N PRO A 72 8.15 -33.92 23.42
CA PRO A 72 9.54 -34.08 23.03
C PRO A 72 10.33 -32.80 23.30
N ALA A 73 11.51 -32.94 23.92
CA ALA A 73 12.43 -31.82 24.10
C ALA A 73 13.15 -31.48 22.78
N ARG A 74 13.15 -30.20 22.39
CA ARG A 74 13.86 -29.73 21.20
C ARG A 74 15.37 -30.01 21.32
N ARG A 75 15.91 -30.82 20.41
CA ARG A 75 17.36 -31.03 20.27
C ARG A 75 18.00 -29.86 19.52
N GLY A 76 19.08 -29.30 20.09
CA GLY A 76 19.86 -28.19 19.52
C GLY A 76 21.08 -28.61 18.66
N SER A 77 21.38 -29.91 18.58
CA SER A 77 22.45 -30.45 17.73
C SER A 77 22.05 -30.47 16.26
N HIS A 78 23.04 -30.35 15.36
CA HIS A 78 22.83 -30.66 13.94
C HIS A 78 22.45 -32.14 13.78
N ASP A 79 21.36 -32.41 13.05
CA ASP A 79 21.04 -33.77 12.60
C ASP A 79 21.75 -34.05 11.25
N GLU A 80 21.86 -35.32 10.87
CA GLU A 80 22.40 -35.69 9.56
C GLU A 80 21.61 -35.03 8.43
N SER A 81 22.30 -34.33 7.53
CA SER A 81 21.66 -33.70 6.37
C SER A 81 21.19 -34.79 5.41
N THR A 82 19.88 -34.98 5.32
CA THR A 82 19.31 -35.88 4.30
C THR A 82 19.36 -35.17 2.94
N LEU A 83 20.03 -35.80 1.98
CA LEU A 83 20.27 -35.26 0.62
C LEU A 83 19.01 -35.19 -0.28
N GLY A 84 17.80 -35.35 0.27
CA GLY A 84 16.55 -35.35 -0.48
C GLY A 84 15.45 -34.52 0.19
N GLN A 85 14.61 -33.87 -0.61
CA GLN A 85 13.47 -33.09 -0.12
C GLN A 85 12.46 -33.99 0.60
N LEU A 86 12.24 -33.71 1.88
CA LEU A 86 11.22 -34.40 2.66
C LEU A 86 9.83 -33.87 2.29
N LYS A 87 8.88 -34.81 2.22
CA LYS A 87 7.44 -34.51 2.09
C LYS A 87 6.70 -35.14 3.26
N PHE A 88 5.73 -34.41 3.80
CA PHE A 88 4.93 -34.82 4.95
C PHE A 88 3.52 -35.18 4.53
N LEU A 89 2.99 -36.27 5.09
CA LEU A 89 1.59 -36.63 4.99
C LEU A 89 0.89 -36.17 6.28
N ILE A 90 0.00 -35.18 6.16
CA ILE A 90 -0.54 -34.46 7.32
C ILE A 90 -2.07 -34.56 7.33
N ASN A 91 -2.62 -34.96 8.48
CA ASN A 91 -4.03 -34.71 8.80
C ASN A 91 -4.14 -33.28 9.32
N VAL A 92 -4.86 -32.44 8.58
CA VAL A 92 -4.88 -30.99 8.79
C VAL A 92 -5.48 -30.66 10.15
N ASP A 93 -6.70 -31.13 10.43
CA ASP A 93 -7.41 -30.76 11.66
C ASP A 93 -6.67 -31.22 12.92
N SER A 94 -6.24 -32.49 12.96
CA SER A 94 -5.56 -33.02 14.15
C SER A 94 -4.21 -32.33 14.39
N THR A 95 -3.49 -31.99 13.32
CA THR A 95 -2.17 -31.33 13.45
C THR A 95 -2.34 -29.87 13.86
N LEU A 96 -3.37 -29.19 13.37
CA LEU A 96 -3.68 -27.82 13.75
C LEU A 96 -4.10 -27.74 15.23
N GLU A 97 -4.92 -28.69 15.72
CA GLU A 97 -5.25 -28.81 17.15
C GLU A 97 -4.01 -29.08 18.01
N ASN A 98 -3.11 -29.95 17.56
CA ASN A 98 -1.88 -30.23 18.29
C ASN A 98 -0.96 -29.00 18.36
N LEU A 99 -0.81 -28.26 17.24
CA LEU A 99 -0.04 -27.02 17.22
C LEU A 99 -0.61 -25.99 18.18
N GLN A 100 -1.93 -25.79 18.21
CA GLN A 100 -2.56 -24.86 19.14
C GLN A 100 -2.31 -25.25 20.59
N LYS A 101 -2.60 -26.51 20.96
CA LYS A 101 -2.46 -26.98 22.34
C LYS A 101 -1.02 -26.92 22.85
N GLN A 102 -0.05 -27.07 21.96
CA GLN A 102 1.36 -27.24 22.31
C GLN A 102 2.18 -25.95 22.17
N GLU A 103 1.93 -25.16 21.11
CA GLU A 103 2.82 -24.08 20.68
C GLU A 103 2.18 -22.69 20.73
N ASP A 104 0.84 -22.57 20.82
CA ASP A 104 0.09 -21.31 20.98
C ASP A 104 -0.33 -21.18 22.45
N THR A 105 0.52 -20.52 23.25
CA THR A 105 0.36 -20.46 24.71
C THR A 105 -0.47 -19.28 25.19
N ASP A 106 -0.65 -18.26 24.36
CA ASP A 106 -1.48 -17.08 24.66
C ASP A 106 -2.87 -17.14 23.99
N ASN A 107 -3.14 -18.19 23.22
CA ASN A 107 -4.41 -18.50 22.54
C ASN A 107 -4.83 -17.44 21.51
N ASN A 108 -3.85 -16.81 20.86
CA ASN A 108 -4.10 -15.81 19.82
C ASN A 108 -4.19 -16.42 18.40
N PHE A 109 -4.01 -17.74 18.26
CA PHE A 109 -3.98 -18.47 16.98
C PHE A 109 -2.80 -18.06 16.08
N GLN A 110 -1.67 -17.75 16.69
CA GLN A 110 -0.39 -17.47 16.06
C GLN A 110 0.69 -18.26 16.80
N ILE A 111 1.81 -18.54 16.13
CA ILE A 111 3.01 -19.10 16.78
C ILE A 111 4.12 -18.07 16.65
N THR A 112 4.52 -17.51 17.80
CA THR A 112 5.49 -16.43 17.90
C THR A 112 6.67 -16.83 18.79
N ILE A 113 7.64 -15.92 18.90
CA ILE A 113 8.75 -16.06 19.85
C ILE A 113 8.33 -15.86 21.30
N GLU A 114 7.15 -15.28 21.55
CA GLU A 114 6.63 -15.04 22.89
C GLU A 114 5.93 -16.28 23.46
N ASP A 115 5.54 -17.20 22.59
CA ASP A 115 4.98 -18.46 23.00
C ASP A 115 6.00 -19.35 23.70
N ASN A 116 5.60 -19.99 24.80
CA ASN A 116 6.49 -20.80 25.63
C ASN A 116 6.41 -22.32 25.36
N GLY A 117 5.85 -22.70 24.21
CA GLY A 117 5.81 -24.10 23.75
C GLY A 117 7.21 -24.71 23.54
N PRO A 118 7.30 -26.05 23.39
CA PRO A 118 8.57 -26.76 23.27
C PRO A 118 9.31 -26.51 21.94
N LYS A 119 8.68 -25.82 20.97
CA LYS A 119 9.23 -25.47 19.67
C LYS A 119 9.64 -26.67 18.83
N VAL A 120 8.85 -27.76 18.88
CA VAL A 120 9.08 -28.97 18.08
C VAL A 120 7.80 -29.76 17.83
N ILE A 121 7.50 -30.12 16.57
CA ILE A 121 6.42 -31.06 16.24
C ILE A 121 6.91 -32.14 15.27
N SER A 122 6.55 -33.40 15.51
CA SER A 122 6.96 -34.52 14.65
C SER A 122 5.89 -34.81 13.59
N LEU A 123 6.25 -34.71 12.31
CA LEU A 123 5.35 -34.98 11.18
C LEU A 123 5.67 -36.31 10.50
N GLY A 124 4.64 -37.03 10.05
CA GLY A 124 4.80 -38.29 9.32
C GLY A 124 5.30 -38.08 7.88
N THR A 125 6.30 -38.85 7.46
CA THR A 125 6.89 -38.74 6.11
C THR A 125 6.10 -39.50 5.06
N VAL A 126 5.97 -38.95 3.85
CA VAL A 126 5.23 -39.58 2.74
C VAL A 126 5.85 -40.92 2.31
N THR A 127 7.19 -41.00 2.27
CA THR A 127 7.92 -42.22 1.88
C THR A 127 7.65 -43.41 2.80
N SER A 128 7.25 -43.13 4.03
CA SER A 128 6.85 -44.14 5.01
C SER A 128 5.35 -44.21 5.23
N ASN A 129 4.53 -43.55 4.39
CA ASN A 129 3.07 -43.45 4.59
C ASN A 129 2.69 -42.98 6.02
N GLY A 130 3.50 -42.10 6.60
CA GLY A 130 3.32 -41.57 7.95
C GLY A 130 3.93 -42.41 9.08
N PHE A 131 4.51 -43.59 8.82
CA PHE A 131 5.09 -44.45 9.87
C PHE A 131 6.38 -43.90 10.49
N ARG A 132 7.26 -43.32 9.67
CA ARG A 132 8.47 -42.62 10.14
C ARG A 132 8.14 -41.14 10.28
N ARG A 133 8.45 -40.57 11.45
CA ARG A 133 8.26 -39.15 11.75
C ARG A 133 9.57 -38.39 11.66
N HIS A 134 9.47 -37.09 11.39
CA HIS A 134 10.60 -36.16 11.36
C HIS A 134 10.21 -34.87 12.09
N ASP A 135 11.15 -34.29 12.83
CA ASP A 135 10.90 -33.15 13.69
C ASP A 135 11.02 -31.82 12.92
N ILE A 136 9.96 -31.03 12.97
CA ILE A 136 9.95 -29.63 12.57
C ILE A 136 10.26 -28.80 13.81
N ARG A 137 11.27 -27.93 13.74
CA ARG A 137 11.82 -27.25 14.92
C ARG A 137 11.86 -25.74 14.77
N GLY A 138 11.67 -25.06 15.89
CA GLY A 138 11.78 -23.61 16.00
C GLY A 138 10.52 -22.88 15.56
N THR A 139 10.33 -21.69 16.12
CA THR A 139 9.15 -20.84 15.93
C THR A 139 8.82 -20.64 14.44
N TYR A 140 9.80 -20.28 13.61
CA TYR A 140 9.54 -19.93 12.21
C TYR A 140 8.95 -21.07 11.38
N MET A 141 9.53 -22.28 11.44
CA MET A 141 9.01 -23.42 10.66
C MET A 141 7.65 -23.90 11.19
N LEU A 142 7.43 -23.83 12.50
CA LEU A 142 6.14 -24.17 13.12
C LEU A 142 5.06 -23.16 12.79
N SER A 143 5.40 -21.87 12.78
CA SER A 143 4.52 -20.81 12.29
C SER A 143 4.17 -21.01 10.82
N ASN A 144 5.15 -21.31 9.96
CA ASN A 144 4.87 -21.60 8.56
C ASN A 144 3.95 -22.82 8.41
N LEU A 145 4.12 -23.84 9.27
CA LEU A 145 3.21 -24.99 9.29
C LEU A 145 1.79 -24.58 9.68
N LEU A 146 1.62 -23.77 10.73
CA LEU A 146 0.31 -23.22 11.12
C LEU A 146 -0.34 -22.46 9.96
N GLN A 147 0.43 -21.64 9.24
CA GLN A 147 -0.06 -20.89 8.08
C GLN A 147 -0.51 -21.81 6.94
N GLU A 148 0.32 -22.79 6.54
CA GLU A 148 -0.01 -23.72 5.46
C GLU A 148 -1.24 -24.60 5.82
N LEU A 149 -1.37 -25.04 7.08
CA LEU A 149 -2.54 -25.79 7.54
C LEU A 149 -3.80 -24.93 7.59
N SER A 150 -3.69 -23.66 7.97
CA SER A 150 -4.82 -22.73 7.96
C SER A 150 -5.34 -22.51 6.53
N LEU A 151 -4.43 -22.32 5.56
CA LEU A 151 -4.77 -22.21 4.14
C LEU A 151 -5.41 -23.50 3.59
N ALA A 152 -4.84 -24.66 3.91
CA ALA A 152 -5.37 -25.94 3.47
C ALA A 152 -6.79 -26.18 4.03
N LYS A 153 -7.02 -25.87 5.31
CA LYS A 153 -8.32 -26.00 5.98
C LYS A 153 -9.39 -25.15 5.33
N GLU A 154 -9.09 -23.89 5.05
CA GLU A 154 -10.03 -22.98 4.34
C GLU A 154 -10.39 -23.46 2.94
N MET A 155 -9.47 -24.16 2.28
CA MET A 155 -9.70 -24.78 0.97
C MET A 155 -10.39 -26.16 1.07
N GLY A 156 -10.89 -26.52 2.25
CA GLY A 156 -11.63 -27.77 2.50
C GLY A 156 -10.74 -29.02 2.46
N ARG A 157 -9.45 -28.91 2.78
CA ARG A 157 -8.52 -30.04 2.82
C ARG A 157 -8.36 -30.55 4.25
N HIS A 158 -8.64 -31.84 4.43
CA HIS A 158 -8.44 -32.55 5.70
C HIS A 158 -7.15 -33.39 5.71
N MET A 159 -6.66 -33.75 4.53
CA MET A 159 -5.39 -34.47 4.34
C MET A 159 -4.58 -33.77 3.24
N ILE A 160 -3.31 -33.49 3.51
CA ILE A 160 -2.40 -32.85 2.55
C ILE A 160 -1.07 -33.59 2.47
N VAL A 161 -0.41 -33.45 1.33
CA VAL A 161 1.02 -33.67 1.19
C VAL A 161 1.68 -32.30 1.19
N LEU A 162 2.64 -32.09 2.11
CA LEU A 162 3.33 -30.81 2.28
C LEU A 162 4.84 -30.98 2.09
N ASP A 163 5.43 -30.19 1.20
CA ASP A 163 6.87 -30.15 1.00
C ASP A 163 7.56 -29.38 2.14
N GLU A 164 8.66 -29.94 2.69
CA GLU A 164 9.44 -29.26 3.74
C GLU A 164 9.98 -27.90 3.31
N SER A 165 10.26 -27.75 2.00
CA SER A 165 10.74 -26.51 1.40
C SER A 165 9.79 -25.32 1.59
N ARG A 166 8.47 -25.56 1.73
CA ARG A 166 7.49 -24.49 2.08
C ARG A 166 7.58 -24.06 3.55
N LEU A 167 8.11 -24.91 4.42
CA LEU A 167 8.26 -24.65 5.86
C LEU A 167 9.60 -23.97 6.19
N ASN A 168 10.69 -24.41 5.57
CA ASN A 168 12.03 -23.86 5.78
C ASN A 168 12.46 -22.81 4.74
N GLU A 169 11.51 -22.31 3.95
CA GLU A 169 11.77 -21.29 2.93
C GLU A 169 12.45 -20.06 3.56
N ASN A 170 13.52 -19.59 2.92
CA ASN A 170 14.21 -18.38 3.33
C ASN A 170 13.20 -17.21 3.50
N PRO A 171 13.19 -16.49 4.64
CA PRO A 171 12.15 -15.52 4.93
C PRO A 171 12.11 -14.35 3.95
N VAL A 172 13.26 -13.95 3.40
CA VAL A 172 13.32 -12.92 2.36
C VAL A 172 12.61 -13.39 1.09
N ASN A 173 12.84 -14.65 0.68
CA ASN A 173 12.18 -15.23 -0.48
C ASN A 173 10.68 -15.42 -0.22
N ARG A 174 10.31 -15.95 0.96
CA ARG A 174 8.92 -16.19 1.36
C ARG A 174 8.10 -14.90 1.33
N LEU A 175 8.55 -13.84 2.00
CA LEU A 175 7.83 -12.57 2.02
C LEU A 175 7.77 -11.93 0.62
N THR A 176 8.87 -11.94 -0.13
CA THR A 176 8.88 -11.43 -1.52
C THR A 176 7.85 -12.16 -2.41
N ARG A 177 7.79 -13.49 -2.29
CA ARG A 177 6.86 -14.34 -3.02
C ARG A 177 5.41 -14.07 -2.60
N LEU A 178 5.13 -14.00 -1.31
CA LEU A 178 3.79 -13.68 -0.79
C LEU A 178 3.31 -12.31 -1.28
N ILE A 179 4.18 -11.29 -1.26
CA ILE A 179 3.85 -9.97 -1.80
C ILE A 179 3.47 -10.05 -3.28
N LYS A 180 4.32 -10.71 -4.08
CA LYS A 180 4.16 -10.80 -5.53
C LYS A 180 2.94 -11.61 -5.97
N ASP A 181 2.74 -12.78 -5.37
CA ASP A 181 1.83 -13.79 -5.88
C ASP A 181 0.54 -13.90 -5.06
N THR A 182 0.39 -13.13 -3.96
CA THR A 182 -0.80 -13.22 -3.10
C THR A 182 -1.26 -11.85 -2.61
N PHE A 183 -0.40 -11.06 -1.96
CA PHE A 183 -0.85 -9.84 -1.29
C PHE A 183 -1.38 -8.80 -2.27
N TRP A 184 -0.72 -8.59 -3.42
CA TRP A 184 -1.25 -7.67 -4.43
C TRP A 184 -2.63 -8.05 -4.94
N ASP A 185 -2.88 -9.35 -5.16
CA ASP A 185 -4.20 -9.81 -5.58
C ASP A 185 -5.26 -9.64 -4.48
N ARG A 186 -4.88 -9.87 -3.22
CA ARG A 186 -5.74 -9.65 -2.05
C ARG A 186 -6.03 -8.18 -1.77
N LEU A 187 -5.15 -7.27 -2.17
CA LEU A 187 -5.36 -5.82 -2.09
C LEU A 187 -6.00 -5.24 -3.36
N THR A 188 -6.16 -6.01 -4.43
CA THR A 188 -6.78 -5.50 -5.66
C THR A 188 -8.30 -5.37 -5.50
N ARG A 189 -8.86 -4.25 -5.92
CA ARG A 189 -10.30 -3.96 -5.97
C ARG A 189 -10.69 -3.47 -7.36
N ARG A 190 -12.00 -3.53 -7.64
CA ARG A 190 -12.68 -2.87 -8.76
C ARG A 190 -13.97 -2.29 -8.21
N ILE A 191 -14.37 -1.07 -8.58
CA ILE A 191 -15.69 -0.55 -8.22
C ILE A 191 -16.62 -0.77 -9.40
N ASP A 192 -17.49 -1.77 -9.28
CA ASP A 192 -18.54 -2.09 -10.25
C ASP A 192 -19.66 -2.92 -9.58
N GLY A 193 -20.69 -3.28 -10.34
CA GLY A 193 -21.89 -3.96 -9.83
C GLY A 193 -21.65 -5.32 -9.18
N ALA A 194 -20.50 -5.97 -9.43
CA ALA A 194 -20.17 -7.25 -8.82
C ALA A 194 -19.82 -7.13 -7.33
N VAL A 195 -19.28 -5.98 -6.90
CA VAL A 195 -18.82 -5.77 -5.52
C VAL A 195 -19.42 -4.56 -4.82
N ILE A 196 -20.26 -3.77 -5.51
CA ILE A 196 -20.85 -2.53 -4.98
C ILE A 196 -21.65 -2.72 -3.68
N GLU A 197 -22.19 -3.92 -3.44
CA GLU A 197 -22.85 -4.27 -2.19
C GLU A 197 -21.90 -4.22 -0.98
N ILE A 198 -20.65 -4.61 -1.18
CA ILE A 198 -19.61 -4.63 -0.15
C ILE A 198 -18.89 -3.28 -0.13
N ALA A 199 -18.39 -2.85 -1.29
CA ALA A 199 -17.60 -1.62 -1.39
C ALA A 199 -18.41 -0.34 -1.18
N GLY A 200 -19.70 -0.35 -1.53
CA GLY A 200 -20.60 0.78 -1.36
C GLY A 200 -21.02 1.01 0.08
N LYS A 201 -21.03 -0.04 0.92
CA LYS A 201 -21.27 0.10 2.37
C LYS A 201 -20.11 0.86 2.99
N ASP A 202 -20.44 1.79 3.87
CA ASP A 202 -19.45 2.57 4.60
C ASP A 202 -19.57 2.25 6.09
N PRO A 203 -18.53 1.70 6.74
CA PRO A 203 -18.55 1.52 8.19
C PRO A 203 -18.62 2.85 8.96
N LYS A 204 -18.42 3.99 8.28
CA LYS A 204 -18.50 5.35 8.82
C LYS A 204 -19.81 6.05 8.43
N ASP A 205 -20.80 5.31 7.93
CA ASP A 205 -22.16 5.82 7.74
C ASP A 205 -22.94 5.72 9.05
N TRP A 206 -23.02 6.86 9.76
CA TRP A 206 -23.71 6.99 11.04
C TRP A 206 -25.20 7.36 10.89
N THR A 207 -25.77 7.28 9.68
CA THR A 207 -27.17 7.66 9.44
C THR A 207 -28.15 6.57 9.89
N ASP A 208 -29.43 6.93 10.04
CA ASP A 208 -30.48 6.01 10.52
C ASP A 208 -30.80 4.86 9.54
N ASP A 209 -30.45 4.98 8.26
CA ASP A 209 -30.68 3.96 7.24
C ASP A 209 -29.44 3.79 6.34
N PRO A 210 -28.36 3.19 6.89
CA PRO A 210 -27.11 3.02 6.19
C PRO A 210 -27.30 2.01 5.06
N ARG A 211 -26.92 2.39 3.85
CA ARG A 211 -27.07 1.58 2.64
C ARG A 211 -25.97 1.86 1.65
N PRO A 212 -25.59 0.91 0.78
CA PRO A 212 -24.59 1.16 -0.25
C PRO A 212 -25.08 2.29 -1.16
N ARG A 213 -24.25 3.33 -1.31
CA ARG A 213 -24.53 4.50 -2.13
C ARG A 213 -23.36 4.78 -3.07
N VAL A 214 -23.69 5.15 -4.31
CA VAL A 214 -22.70 5.59 -5.31
C VAL A 214 -23.11 6.92 -5.93
N TYR A 215 -22.15 7.84 -6.01
CA TYR A 215 -22.28 9.16 -6.57
C TYR A 215 -21.58 9.25 -7.93
N ILE A 216 -22.35 9.62 -8.95
CA ILE A 216 -21.90 9.66 -10.35
C ILE A 216 -21.72 11.09 -10.82
N PRO A 217 -20.56 11.46 -11.40
CA PRO A 217 -20.37 12.80 -11.95
C PRO A 217 -21.21 13.00 -13.21
N ARG A 218 -21.67 14.24 -13.43
CA ARG A 218 -22.49 14.61 -14.61
C ARG A 218 -21.80 14.34 -15.95
N GLY A 219 -20.47 14.31 -15.95
CA GLY A 219 -19.66 14.02 -17.13
C GLY A 219 -19.49 12.53 -17.47
N ALA A 220 -20.18 11.62 -16.77
CA ALA A 220 -20.14 10.17 -17.02
C ALA A 220 -21.55 9.54 -16.97
N PRO A 221 -22.50 9.98 -17.84
CA PRO A 221 -23.87 9.49 -17.79
C PRO A 221 -24.02 7.99 -18.05
N GLU A 222 -23.11 7.40 -18.83
CA GLU A 222 -23.04 5.96 -19.07
C GLU A 222 -22.86 5.15 -17.78
N GLN A 223 -22.12 5.69 -16.80
CA GLN A 223 -21.97 5.03 -15.50
C GLN A 223 -23.24 5.14 -14.66
N PHE A 224 -23.98 6.25 -14.76
CA PHE A 224 -25.25 6.40 -14.06
C PHE A 224 -26.28 5.38 -14.55
N GLU A 225 -26.37 5.20 -15.87
CA GLU A 225 -27.20 4.16 -16.48
C GLU A 225 -26.79 2.76 -16.00
N TYR A 226 -25.48 2.47 -15.99
CA TYR A 226 -24.93 1.21 -15.49
C TYR A 226 -25.33 0.92 -14.05
N TYR A 227 -25.03 1.81 -13.09
CA TYR A 227 -25.34 1.57 -11.68
C TYR A 227 -26.84 1.55 -11.42
N THR A 228 -27.63 2.33 -12.17
CA THR A 228 -29.10 2.27 -12.11
C THR A 228 -29.60 0.91 -12.57
N GLN A 229 -29.01 0.33 -13.61
CA GLN A 229 -29.34 -1.02 -14.05
C GLN A 229 -28.95 -2.07 -13.00
N VAL A 230 -27.77 -1.95 -12.39
CA VAL A 230 -27.35 -2.82 -11.27
C VAL A 230 -28.36 -2.76 -10.12
N ALA A 231 -28.83 -1.57 -9.74
CA ALA A 231 -29.82 -1.40 -8.68
C ALA A 231 -31.19 -2.05 -9.03
N LYS A 232 -31.59 -2.03 -10.31
CA LYS A 232 -32.82 -2.69 -10.79
C LYS A 232 -32.69 -4.21 -10.84
N ASP A 233 -31.52 -4.71 -11.26
CA ASP A 233 -31.25 -6.14 -11.37
C ASP A 233 -31.06 -6.79 -10.00
N ARG A 234 -30.65 -6.01 -8.99
CA ARG A 234 -30.35 -6.44 -7.62
C ARG A 234 -31.05 -5.59 -6.55
N PRO A 235 -32.41 -5.60 -6.51
CA PRO A 235 -33.17 -4.76 -5.57
C PRO A 235 -32.89 -5.08 -4.10
N GLU A 236 -32.42 -6.29 -3.79
CA GLU A 236 -32.03 -6.73 -2.44
C GLU A 236 -30.85 -5.94 -1.86
N VAL A 237 -29.98 -5.40 -2.73
CA VAL A 237 -28.81 -4.59 -2.31
C VAL A 237 -29.24 -3.21 -1.79
N ARG A 238 -30.43 -2.72 -2.20
CA ARG A 238 -30.91 -1.36 -1.92
C ARG A 238 -29.90 -0.28 -2.34
N LEU A 239 -29.21 -0.50 -3.46
CA LEU A 239 -28.19 0.43 -3.98
C LEU A 239 -28.80 1.79 -4.29
N ASP A 240 -28.26 2.83 -3.65
CA ASP A 240 -28.66 4.21 -3.88
C ASP A 240 -27.73 4.88 -4.91
N VAL A 241 -28.28 5.18 -6.10
CA VAL A 241 -27.52 5.77 -7.21
C VAL A 241 -27.87 7.24 -7.31
N GLN A 242 -26.89 8.10 -7.04
CA GLN A 242 -27.08 9.55 -6.95
C GLN A 242 -26.23 10.28 -7.98
N TRP A 243 -26.79 11.35 -8.55
CA TRP A 243 -26.00 12.31 -9.31
C TRP A 243 -25.22 13.21 -8.35
N LEU A 244 -23.98 13.53 -8.72
CA LEU A 244 -23.29 14.67 -8.13
C LEU A 244 -23.88 15.99 -8.64
N PRO A 245 -23.79 17.07 -7.85
CA PRO A 245 -24.08 18.41 -8.35
C PRO A 245 -23.13 18.77 -9.50
N GLU A 246 -23.58 19.65 -10.42
CA GLU A 246 -22.74 20.12 -11.53
C GLU A 246 -21.49 20.86 -11.03
N LYS A 247 -21.65 21.65 -9.96
CA LYS A 247 -20.57 22.31 -9.25
C LYS A 247 -20.48 21.76 -7.83
N ILE A 248 -19.34 21.18 -7.50
CA ILE A 248 -19.04 20.69 -6.17
C ILE A 248 -18.51 21.87 -5.35
N THR A 249 -19.24 22.24 -4.30
CA THR A 249 -18.85 23.28 -3.33
C THR A 249 -18.72 22.70 -1.93
N PRO A 250 -18.01 23.37 -0.99
CA PRO A 250 -17.93 22.92 0.40
C PRO A 250 -19.29 22.68 1.06
N GLU A 251 -20.30 23.51 0.77
CA GLU A 251 -21.66 23.36 1.26
C GLU A 251 -22.29 22.08 0.70
N SER A 252 -22.17 21.84 -0.60
CA SER A 252 -22.71 20.61 -1.21
C SER A 252 -22.09 19.34 -0.62
N VAL A 253 -20.79 19.39 -0.28
CA VAL A 253 -20.07 18.26 0.34
C VAL A 253 -20.56 18.05 1.77
N ARG A 254 -20.70 19.13 2.55
CA ARG A 254 -21.29 19.07 3.88
C ARG A 254 -22.70 18.48 3.85
N ASP A 255 -23.55 18.90 2.92
CA ASP A 255 -24.94 18.44 2.83
C ASP A 255 -25.01 16.94 2.49
N MET A 256 -24.01 16.41 1.77
CA MET A 256 -23.87 14.98 1.52
C MET A 256 -23.44 14.18 2.76
N ASN A 257 -23.08 14.80 3.89
CA ASN A 257 -22.80 14.07 5.13
C ASN A 257 -24.03 13.34 5.68
N ALA A 258 -25.24 13.81 5.36
CA ALA A 258 -26.48 13.11 5.70
C ALA A 258 -26.75 11.88 4.82
N LYS A 259 -25.97 11.71 3.74
CA LYS A 259 -26.07 10.62 2.77
C LYS A 259 -24.69 10.26 2.23
N PRO A 260 -23.76 9.76 3.06
CA PRO A 260 -22.42 9.44 2.59
C PRO A 260 -22.47 8.35 1.51
N GLY A 261 -21.48 8.34 0.62
CA GLY A 261 -21.44 7.38 -0.47
C GLY A 261 -20.09 7.31 -1.17
N LEU A 262 -19.88 6.20 -1.88
CA LEU A 262 -18.72 5.99 -2.74
C LEU A 262 -18.81 6.90 -3.96
N LEU A 263 -17.68 7.37 -4.45
CA LEU A 263 -17.57 8.09 -5.71
C LEU A 263 -17.18 7.10 -6.81
N ALA A 264 -17.84 7.24 -7.96
CA ALA A 264 -17.46 6.53 -9.17
C ALA A 264 -15.97 6.69 -9.51
N LEU A 265 -15.41 5.70 -10.19
CA LEU A 265 -14.05 5.72 -10.72
C LEU A 265 -14.08 5.42 -12.22
N ALA A 266 -12.92 5.32 -12.85
CA ALA A 266 -12.87 4.99 -14.27
C ALA A 266 -13.47 3.60 -14.50
N MET A 267 -14.21 3.46 -15.60
CA MET A 267 -14.73 2.19 -16.08
C MET A 267 -14.25 1.95 -17.52
N GLU A 268 -14.11 0.68 -17.88
CA GLU A 268 -13.76 0.22 -19.21
C GLU A 268 -14.91 -0.57 -19.83
N GLU A 269 -15.04 -0.52 -21.15
CA GLU A 269 -15.94 -1.42 -21.86
C GLU A 269 -15.45 -2.87 -21.71
N TYR A 270 -16.39 -3.75 -21.39
CA TYR A 270 -16.11 -5.16 -21.14
C TYR A 270 -17.17 -6.03 -21.81
N ARG A 271 -16.71 -7.05 -22.53
CA ARG A 271 -17.57 -8.08 -23.08
C ARG A 271 -17.67 -9.23 -22.09
N ASP A 272 -18.84 -9.43 -21.52
CA ASP A 272 -19.10 -10.54 -20.61
C ASP A 272 -18.91 -11.88 -21.36
N PRO A 273 -17.99 -12.76 -20.92
CA PRO A 273 -17.74 -14.04 -21.57
C PRO A 273 -18.97 -14.96 -21.60
N SER A 274 -19.85 -14.86 -20.60
CA SER A 274 -21.02 -15.72 -20.44
C SER A 274 -22.19 -15.25 -21.30
N THR A 275 -22.50 -13.95 -21.30
CA THR A 275 -23.65 -13.40 -22.03
C THR A 275 -23.28 -12.83 -23.40
N GLN A 276 -21.99 -12.66 -23.69
CA GLN A 276 -21.43 -12.02 -24.89
C GLN A 276 -21.86 -10.56 -25.09
N LYS A 277 -22.56 -9.97 -24.11
CA LYS A 277 -23.01 -8.57 -24.13
C LYS A 277 -21.88 -7.62 -23.72
N MET A 278 -21.90 -6.44 -24.33
CA MET A 278 -21.06 -5.33 -23.88
C MET A 278 -21.69 -4.70 -22.65
N THR A 279 -20.85 -4.43 -21.64
CA THR A 279 -21.20 -3.74 -20.40
C THR A 279 -19.99 -2.93 -19.91
N LEU A 280 -20.12 -2.25 -18.78
CA LEU A 280 -19.01 -1.56 -18.13
C LEU A 280 -18.42 -2.42 -17.00
N ARG A 281 -17.11 -2.27 -16.80
CA ARG A 281 -16.38 -2.89 -15.69
C ARG A 281 -15.45 -1.86 -15.04
N GLY A 282 -15.32 -1.89 -13.72
CA GLY A 282 -14.46 -0.96 -13.00
C GLY A 282 -12.99 -1.17 -13.36
N VAL A 283 -12.25 -0.08 -13.58
CA VAL A 283 -10.79 -0.10 -13.72
C VAL A 283 -10.17 -0.48 -12.38
N PRO A 284 -9.27 -1.48 -12.31
CA PRO A 284 -8.79 -2.00 -11.04
C PRO A 284 -7.85 -1.02 -10.34
N PHE A 285 -7.71 -1.19 -9.03
CA PHE A 285 -6.74 -0.47 -8.21
C PHE A 285 -6.35 -1.31 -7.00
N VAL A 286 -5.32 -0.86 -6.29
CA VAL A 286 -4.86 -1.48 -5.05
C VAL A 286 -5.27 -0.59 -3.88
N VAL A 287 -5.68 -1.21 -2.77
CA VAL A 287 -6.01 -0.52 -1.52
C VAL A 287 -4.85 -0.64 -0.52
N PRO A 288 -4.73 0.29 0.46
CA PRO A 288 -3.64 0.25 1.44
C PRO A 288 -3.64 -1.03 2.31
N GLY A 289 -4.79 -1.61 2.59
CA GLY A 289 -4.93 -2.77 3.47
C GLY A 289 -6.30 -3.45 3.31
N GLY A 290 -6.43 -4.69 3.80
CA GLY A 290 -7.62 -5.53 3.54
C GLY A 290 -8.95 -4.93 4.01
N ARG A 291 -8.94 -4.10 5.05
CA ARG A 291 -10.12 -3.40 5.59
C ARG A 291 -10.67 -2.29 4.69
N PHE A 292 -9.86 -1.77 3.78
CA PHE A 292 -10.21 -0.62 2.94
C PHE A 292 -10.84 -1.08 1.62
N ASN A 293 -11.77 -0.27 1.09
CA ASN A 293 -12.38 -0.49 -0.22
C ASN A 293 -12.20 0.71 -1.16
N GLU A 294 -11.54 1.77 -0.69
CA GLU A 294 -11.35 3.03 -1.38
C GLU A 294 -9.97 3.14 -2.03
N LEU A 295 -9.90 3.82 -3.17
CA LEU A 295 -8.66 4.25 -3.79
C LEU A 295 -8.09 5.44 -3.01
N TYR A 296 -6.91 5.29 -2.42
CA TYR A 296 -6.21 6.35 -1.71
C TYR A 296 -5.19 7.08 -2.60
N GLY A 297 -4.96 8.36 -2.36
CA GLY A 297 -4.11 9.22 -3.19
C GLY A 297 -2.63 8.81 -3.21
N TRP A 298 -1.90 9.11 -2.14
CA TRP A 298 -0.44 8.95 -2.15
C TRP A 298 0.04 7.51 -1.91
N ASP A 299 -0.73 6.66 -1.22
CA ASP A 299 -0.48 5.23 -1.06
C ASP A 299 -0.32 4.54 -2.43
N SER A 300 -1.20 4.86 -3.37
CA SER A 300 -1.20 4.31 -4.73
C SER A 300 0.10 4.55 -5.48
N TYR A 301 0.80 5.66 -5.22
CA TYR A 301 2.12 5.90 -5.82
C TYR A 301 3.16 4.95 -5.23
N MET A 302 3.18 4.80 -3.90
CA MET A 302 4.11 3.88 -3.23
C MET A 302 3.86 2.43 -3.67
N GLU A 303 2.60 2.01 -3.69
CA GLU A 303 2.16 0.72 -4.21
C GLU A 303 2.59 0.51 -5.66
N SER A 304 2.45 1.52 -6.52
CA SER A 304 2.89 1.46 -7.91
C SER A 304 4.38 1.16 -8.06
N LEU A 305 5.24 1.67 -7.17
CA LEU A 305 6.66 1.34 -7.18
C LEU A 305 6.87 -0.17 -6.96
N GLY A 306 6.16 -0.76 -5.99
CA GLY A 306 6.20 -2.19 -5.71
C GLY A 306 5.59 -3.06 -6.81
N LEU A 307 4.45 -2.63 -7.36
CA LEU A 307 3.77 -3.30 -8.47
C LEU A 307 4.64 -3.36 -9.71
N ILE A 308 5.31 -2.26 -10.06
CA ILE A 308 6.23 -2.20 -11.21
C ILE A 308 7.41 -3.15 -11.01
N VAL A 309 8.00 -3.20 -9.81
CA VAL A 309 9.08 -4.16 -9.47
C VAL A 309 8.61 -5.61 -9.65
N ASN A 310 7.37 -5.90 -9.27
CA ASN A 310 6.77 -7.23 -9.40
C ASN A 310 6.15 -7.53 -10.78
N GLY A 311 6.30 -6.62 -11.75
CA GLY A 311 5.79 -6.80 -13.11
C GLY A 311 4.28 -6.58 -13.29
N ARG A 312 3.59 -6.05 -12.27
CA ARG A 312 2.15 -5.72 -12.27
C ARG A 312 1.89 -4.29 -12.75
N VAL A 313 2.48 -3.96 -13.90
CA VAL A 313 2.39 -2.63 -14.51
C VAL A 313 0.95 -2.30 -14.92
N ASP A 314 0.13 -3.33 -15.20
CA ASP A 314 -1.29 -3.23 -15.47
C ASP A 314 -2.06 -2.51 -14.34
N LEU A 315 -1.79 -2.87 -13.08
CA LEU A 315 -2.43 -2.26 -11.91
C LEU A 315 -1.96 -0.81 -11.69
N ALA A 316 -0.65 -0.54 -11.85
CA ALA A 316 -0.13 0.82 -11.74
C ALA A 316 -0.72 1.75 -12.82
N LYS A 317 -0.84 1.28 -14.06
CA LYS A 317 -1.51 1.98 -15.18
C LYS A 317 -2.99 2.24 -14.89
N ALA A 318 -3.67 1.27 -14.29
CA ALA A 318 -5.07 1.37 -13.92
C ALA A 318 -5.30 2.44 -12.83
N MET A 319 -4.44 2.50 -11.81
CA MET A 319 -4.51 3.55 -10.79
C MET A 319 -4.26 4.96 -11.36
N VAL A 320 -3.30 5.13 -12.28
CA VAL A 320 -3.11 6.41 -12.99
C VAL A 320 -4.36 6.79 -13.79
N THR A 321 -5.02 5.82 -14.43
CA THR A 321 -6.29 6.04 -15.15
C THR A 321 -7.39 6.52 -14.20
N ASN A 322 -7.51 5.89 -13.03
CA ASN A 322 -8.45 6.31 -11.99
C ASN A 322 -8.15 7.73 -11.47
N PHE A 323 -6.88 8.10 -11.28
CA PHE A 323 -6.52 9.47 -10.91
C PHE A 323 -6.84 10.51 -12.00
N CYS A 324 -6.63 10.16 -13.27
CA CYS A 324 -7.06 11.02 -14.37
C CYS A 324 -8.58 11.24 -14.36
N PHE A 325 -9.36 10.19 -14.06
CA PHE A 325 -10.81 10.29 -13.88
C PHE A 325 -11.16 11.21 -12.71
N CYS A 326 -10.54 11.02 -11.55
CA CYS A 326 -10.77 11.87 -10.38
C CYS A 326 -10.47 13.34 -10.68
N ILE A 327 -9.35 13.66 -11.32
CA ILE A 327 -9.02 15.05 -11.67
C ILE A 327 -9.99 15.61 -12.71
N LYS A 328 -10.38 14.81 -13.71
CA LYS A 328 -11.34 15.24 -14.73
C LYS A 328 -12.67 15.64 -14.11
N HIS A 329 -13.20 14.82 -13.20
CA HIS A 329 -14.58 14.94 -12.70
C HIS A 329 -14.71 15.58 -11.31
N TYR A 330 -13.70 15.47 -10.46
CA TYR A 330 -13.68 15.98 -9.07
C TYR A 330 -12.65 17.11 -8.87
N GLY A 331 -11.88 17.42 -9.92
CA GLY A 331 -10.92 18.53 -9.97
C GLY A 331 -9.57 18.23 -9.31
N LYS A 332 -9.42 17.11 -8.60
CA LYS A 332 -8.21 16.73 -7.85
C LYS A 332 -8.12 15.22 -7.65
N ILE A 333 -6.93 14.70 -7.37
CA ILE A 333 -6.80 13.41 -6.67
C ILE A 333 -7.39 13.58 -5.27
N LEU A 334 -8.27 12.67 -4.88
CA LEU A 334 -8.94 12.69 -3.59
C LEU A 334 -8.10 11.98 -2.54
N ASN A 335 -8.30 12.31 -1.27
CA ASN A 335 -7.76 11.51 -0.17
C ASN A 335 -8.20 10.04 -0.30
N ALA A 336 -9.50 9.81 -0.42
CA ALA A 336 -10.10 8.56 -0.87
C ALA A 336 -11.38 8.84 -1.67
N ASN A 337 -11.88 7.89 -2.47
CA ASN A 337 -13.04 8.11 -3.35
C ASN A 337 -14.40 8.00 -2.62
N ARG A 338 -14.62 8.78 -1.55
CA ARG A 338 -15.91 8.94 -0.85
C ARG A 338 -16.36 10.40 -0.85
N SER A 339 -17.67 10.63 -0.74
CA SER A 339 -18.27 11.98 -0.83
C SER A 339 -17.64 12.99 0.14
N TYR A 340 -17.39 12.61 1.39
CA TYR A 340 -16.79 13.48 2.43
C TYR A 340 -15.30 13.83 2.18
N TYR A 341 -14.65 13.22 1.18
CA TYR A 341 -13.30 13.58 0.75
C TYR A 341 -13.28 14.51 -0.47
N LEU A 342 -14.42 14.91 -1.06
CA LEU A 342 -14.45 15.75 -2.28
C LEU A 342 -13.72 17.10 -2.16
N CYS A 343 -13.63 17.65 -0.95
CA CYS A 343 -12.89 18.88 -0.66
C CYS A 343 -11.41 18.63 -0.27
N ARG A 344 -10.97 17.38 -0.13
CA ARG A 344 -9.67 17.01 0.42
C ARG A 344 -8.84 16.14 -0.52
N SER A 345 -7.60 16.54 -0.75
CA SER A 345 -6.62 15.80 -1.56
C SER A 345 -5.65 14.98 -0.69
N GLN A 346 -4.52 14.60 -1.27
CA GLN A 346 -3.35 14.00 -0.63
C GLN A 346 -2.06 14.42 -1.37
N PRO A 347 -0.85 14.14 -0.84
CA PRO A 347 0.41 14.54 -1.48
C PRO A 347 0.51 14.12 -2.98
N PRO A 348 0.78 15.06 -3.91
CA PRO A 348 0.63 14.80 -5.35
C PRO A 348 1.84 14.10 -5.98
N PHE A 349 1.64 12.92 -6.57
CA PHE A 349 2.70 12.10 -7.22
C PHE A 349 2.41 11.70 -8.69
N LEU A 350 1.34 12.21 -9.30
CA LEU A 350 0.83 11.73 -10.59
C LEU A 350 1.87 11.75 -11.73
N THR A 351 2.69 12.80 -11.79
CA THR A 351 3.66 13.01 -12.88
C THR A 351 4.77 11.96 -12.88
N ASP A 352 5.34 11.66 -11.71
CA ASP A 352 6.35 10.61 -11.56
C ASP A 352 5.72 9.22 -11.73
N MET A 353 4.54 8.99 -11.15
CA MET A 353 3.78 7.74 -11.29
C MET A 353 3.51 7.40 -12.76
N ALA A 354 2.98 8.35 -13.52
CA ALA A 354 2.67 8.18 -14.94
C ALA A 354 3.93 7.98 -15.78
N SER A 355 5.02 8.71 -15.48
CA SER A 355 6.30 8.54 -16.18
C SER A 355 6.87 7.13 -16.00
N ARG A 356 6.88 6.61 -14.76
CA ARG A 356 7.37 5.25 -14.46
C ARG A 356 6.55 4.16 -15.12
N VAL A 357 5.22 4.32 -15.18
CA VAL A 357 4.35 3.41 -15.92
C VAL A 357 4.67 3.50 -17.42
N TYR A 358 4.76 4.71 -17.96
CA TYR A 358 5.05 4.95 -19.38
C TYR A 358 6.38 4.30 -19.80
N ASP A 359 7.44 4.41 -19.00
CA ASP A 359 8.73 3.78 -19.28
C ASP A 359 8.62 2.27 -19.51
N LYS A 360 7.67 1.61 -18.83
CA LYS A 360 7.40 0.18 -18.98
C LYS A 360 6.47 -0.13 -20.15
N ILE A 361 5.51 0.73 -20.47
CA ILE A 361 4.49 0.48 -21.49
C ILE A 361 4.74 1.21 -22.82
N GLN A 362 5.84 1.94 -23.00
CA GLN A 362 6.09 2.77 -24.19
C GLN A 362 5.96 2.03 -25.54
N HIS A 363 6.11 0.70 -25.53
CA HIS A 363 5.95 -0.17 -26.68
C HIS A 363 4.49 -0.56 -26.98
N GLU A 364 3.56 -0.32 -26.04
CA GLU A 364 2.13 -0.60 -26.18
C GLU A 364 1.42 0.46 -27.03
N LYS A 365 0.40 0.02 -27.77
CA LYS A 365 -0.53 0.93 -28.46
C LYS A 365 -1.23 1.82 -27.43
N GLY A 366 -1.23 3.13 -27.67
CA GLY A 366 -1.88 4.11 -26.79
C GLY A 366 -1.03 4.58 -25.61
N ALA A 367 0.22 4.11 -25.44
CA ALA A 367 1.09 4.56 -24.36
C ALA A 367 1.35 6.08 -24.39
N ARG A 368 1.57 6.66 -25.59
CA ARG A 368 1.74 8.12 -25.74
C ARG A 368 0.48 8.89 -25.35
N GLU A 369 -0.69 8.34 -25.65
CA GLU A 369 -1.98 8.93 -25.26
C GLU A 369 -2.21 8.85 -23.75
N PHE A 370 -1.87 7.72 -23.13
CA PHE A 370 -1.86 7.57 -21.67
C PHE A 370 -1.00 8.65 -21.00
N LEU A 371 0.24 8.85 -21.47
CA LEU A 371 1.13 9.90 -20.95
C LEU A 371 0.55 11.29 -21.18
N ARG A 372 -0.08 11.53 -22.34
CA ARG A 372 -0.73 12.80 -22.67
C ARG A 372 -1.86 13.12 -21.68
N LEU A 373 -2.76 12.17 -21.44
CA LEU A 373 -3.90 12.33 -20.53
C LEU A 373 -3.45 12.55 -19.09
N ALA A 374 -2.46 11.77 -18.62
CA ALA A 374 -1.89 11.95 -17.29
C ALA A 374 -1.22 13.32 -17.13
N THR A 375 -0.53 13.81 -18.16
CA THR A 375 0.10 15.14 -18.15
C THR A 375 -0.96 16.25 -18.13
N LEU A 376 -2.01 16.15 -18.93
CA LEU A 376 -3.13 17.11 -18.91
C LEU A 376 -3.87 17.13 -17.58
N ALA A 377 -4.10 15.96 -16.98
CA ALA A 377 -4.67 15.86 -15.64
C ALA A 377 -3.75 16.51 -14.61
N ALA A 378 -2.45 16.24 -14.63
CA ALA A 378 -1.48 16.87 -13.73
C ALA A 378 -1.43 18.40 -13.89
N ILE A 379 -1.51 18.93 -15.11
CA ILE A 379 -1.57 20.38 -15.38
C ILE A 379 -2.83 20.99 -14.78
N LYS A 380 -3.99 20.36 -14.98
CA LYS A 380 -5.27 20.77 -14.38
C LYS A 380 -5.16 20.79 -12.86
N GLU A 381 -4.74 19.69 -12.25
CA GLU A 381 -4.58 19.57 -10.80
C GLU A 381 -3.62 20.61 -10.24
N TYR A 382 -2.44 20.79 -10.86
CA TYR A 382 -1.48 21.81 -10.47
C TYR A 382 -2.12 23.20 -10.45
N ARG A 383 -2.78 23.61 -11.55
CA ARG A 383 -3.34 24.95 -11.73
C ARG A 383 -4.58 25.22 -10.88
N SER A 384 -5.51 24.27 -10.75
CA SER A 384 -6.79 24.48 -10.06
C SER A 384 -6.80 24.08 -8.59
N VAL A 385 -5.75 23.41 -8.11
CA VAL A 385 -5.68 22.92 -6.72
C VAL A 385 -4.48 23.52 -6.01
N TRP A 386 -3.28 23.25 -6.51
CA TRP A 386 -2.06 23.45 -5.72
C TRP A 386 -1.49 24.86 -5.81
N ILE A 387 -1.59 25.52 -6.97
CA ILE A 387 -1.26 26.94 -7.15
C ILE A 387 -2.50 27.82 -7.29
N ALA A 388 -3.65 27.34 -6.81
CA ALA A 388 -4.86 28.13 -6.62
C ALA A 388 -5.03 28.50 -5.15
N GLU A 389 -5.69 29.63 -4.89
CA GLU A 389 -6.18 29.93 -3.54
C GLU A 389 -7.24 28.88 -3.13
N PRO A 390 -7.32 28.50 -1.84
CA PRO A 390 -6.55 29.05 -0.71
C PRO A 390 -5.18 28.39 -0.46
N ARG A 391 -4.81 27.34 -1.20
CA ARG A 391 -3.54 26.61 -0.99
C ARG A 391 -2.32 27.45 -1.31
N HIS A 392 -2.37 28.21 -2.40
CA HIS A 392 -1.31 29.12 -2.79
C HIS A 392 -1.15 30.27 -1.79
N ASP A 393 0.08 30.55 -1.39
CA ASP A 393 0.43 31.77 -0.67
C ASP A 393 1.09 32.78 -1.63
N PRO A 394 0.43 33.92 -1.91
CA PRO A 394 0.93 34.90 -2.88
C PRO A 394 2.22 35.62 -2.42
N ILE A 395 2.52 35.62 -1.11
CA ILE A 395 3.70 36.31 -0.57
C ILE A 395 4.97 35.51 -0.85
N THR A 396 4.98 34.23 -0.47
CA THR A 396 6.14 33.36 -0.69
C THR A 396 6.19 32.77 -2.10
N GLY A 397 5.02 32.66 -2.76
CA GLY A 397 4.85 31.91 -4.01
C GLY A 397 4.82 30.39 -3.81
N LEU A 398 4.80 29.91 -2.56
CA LEU A 398 4.71 28.50 -2.21
C LEU A 398 3.25 28.07 -1.98
N SER A 399 3.05 26.77 -1.77
CA SER A 399 1.74 26.18 -1.52
C SER A 399 1.68 25.51 -0.15
N ARG A 400 0.46 25.43 0.40
CA ARG A 400 0.14 24.85 1.70
C ARG A 400 -0.92 23.77 1.53
N TYR A 401 -0.93 22.80 2.43
CA TYR A 401 -2.10 21.94 2.61
C TYR A 401 -3.20 22.78 3.26
N ARG A 402 -4.09 23.34 2.46
CA ARG A 402 -5.16 24.24 2.94
C ARG A 402 -6.46 23.87 2.22
N PRO A 403 -7.05 22.70 2.55
CA PRO A 403 -8.25 22.24 1.88
C PRO A 403 -9.44 23.13 2.18
N GLU A 404 -10.36 23.14 1.23
CA GLU A 404 -11.70 23.66 1.45
C GLU A 404 -12.49 22.65 2.32
N GLY A 405 -13.71 23.00 2.70
CA GLY A 405 -14.58 22.15 3.51
C GLY A 405 -15.14 22.91 4.70
N LEU A 406 -16.31 22.47 5.17
CA LEU A 406 -17.06 23.12 6.24
C LEU A 406 -17.45 22.11 7.31
N GLY A 407 -17.53 22.59 8.55
CA GLY A 407 -18.00 21.82 9.69
C GLY A 407 -17.03 20.75 10.18
N VAL A 408 -17.57 19.88 11.02
CA VAL A 408 -16.88 18.74 11.64
C VAL A 408 -16.73 17.61 10.60
N PRO A 409 -15.53 17.04 10.43
CA PRO A 409 -15.33 15.87 9.56
C PRO A 409 -16.23 14.69 9.99
N PRO A 410 -17.10 14.18 9.10
CA PRO A 410 -18.09 13.15 9.47
C PRO A 410 -17.48 11.74 9.60
N GLU A 411 -16.29 11.52 9.04
CA GLU A 411 -15.69 10.19 8.91
C GLU A 411 -14.92 9.73 10.16
N THR A 412 -14.76 10.62 11.13
CA THR A 412 -14.13 10.30 12.42
C THR A 412 -15.09 9.53 13.32
N GLU A 413 -14.54 8.84 14.32
CA GLU A 413 -15.36 8.25 15.38
C GLU A 413 -16.22 9.32 16.07
N ALA A 414 -17.44 8.95 16.47
CA ALA A 414 -18.40 9.87 17.08
C ALA A 414 -17.85 10.60 18.32
N SER A 415 -16.94 9.95 19.07
CA SER A 415 -16.31 10.51 20.27
C SER A 415 -15.11 11.42 19.99
N HIS A 416 -14.57 11.41 18.77
CA HIS A 416 -13.25 11.96 18.46
C HIS A 416 -13.14 13.46 18.81
N PHE A 417 -14.16 14.25 18.47
CA PHE A 417 -14.16 15.71 18.70
C PHE A 417 -14.97 16.15 19.92
N ILE A 418 -15.48 15.23 20.75
CA ILE A 418 -16.32 15.60 21.91
C ILE A 418 -15.61 16.58 22.82
N HIS A 419 -14.34 16.31 23.15
CA HIS A 419 -13.55 17.14 24.06
C HIS A 419 -13.29 18.57 23.52
N ILE A 420 -13.29 18.75 22.19
CA ILE A 420 -13.14 20.05 21.53
C ILE A 420 -14.47 20.80 21.45
N LEU A 421 -15.56 20.11 21.11
CA LEU A 421 -16.87 20.71 20.81
C LEU A 421 -17.73 20.94 22.07
N GLN A 422 -17.59 20.10 23.10
CA GLN A 422 -18.40 20.18 24.33
C GLN A 422 -18.31 21.54 25.06
N PRO A 423 -17.13 22.19 25.18
CA PRO A 423 -17.05 23.53 25.77
C PRO A 423 -17.86 24.57 25.01
N TYR A 424 -17.91 24.49 23.68
CA TYR A 424 -18.68 25.40 22.84
C TYR A 424 -20.19 25.11 22.90
N ALA A 425 -20.58 23.84 22.95
CA ALA A 425 -21.99 23.47 23.17
C ALA A 425 -22.51 24.06 24.50
N LYS A 426 -21.71 23.98 25.58
CA LYS A 426 -22.02 24.62 26.87
C LYS A 426 -22.08 26.15 26.77
N LYS A 427 -21.13 26.78 26.05
CA LYS A 427 -21.11 28.24 25.80
C LYS A 427 -22.41 28.73 25.15
N HIS A 428 -22.99 27.97 24.22
CA HIS A 428 -24.23 28.29 23.52
C HIS A 428 -25.51 27.78 24.19
N ASN A 429 -25.39 27.10 25.34
CA ASN A 429 -26.52 26.49 26.04
C ASN A 429 -27.34 25.52 25.16
N LEU A 430 -26.65 24.75 24.32
CA LEU A 430 -27.24 23.73 23.44
C LEU A 430 -26.79 22.33 23.88
N SER A 431 -27.56 21.31 23.49
CA SER A 431 -27.06 19.93 23.54
C SER A 431 -25.89 19.77 22.55
N PHE A 432 -25.08 18.72 22.74
CA PHE A 432 -23.94 18.44 21.85
C PHE A 432 -24.38 18.31 20.39
N ASP A 433 -25.38 17.46 20.11
CA ASP A 433 -25.86 17.22 18.75
C ASP A 433 -26.48 18.48 18.11
N ALA A 434 -27.24 19.26 18.90
CA ALA A 434 -27.83 20.51 18.41
C ALA A 434 -26.75 21.55 18.08
N PHE A 435 -25.70 21.64 18.90
CA PHE A 435 -24.57 22.52 18.61
C PHE A 435 -23.82 22.08 17.35
N VAL A 436 -23.52 20.79 17.20
CA VAL A 436 -22.83 20.25 16.01
C VAL A 436 -23.65 20.51 14.75
N ALA A 437 -24.96 20.27 14.79
CA ALA A 437 -25.85 20.57 13.66
C ALA A 437 -25.84 22.07 13.31
N ALA A 438 -26.02 22.95 14.30
CA ALA A 438 -26.02 24.40 14.09
C ALA A 438 -24.67 24.93 13.57
N PHE A 439 -23.55 24.40 14.08
CA PHE A 439 -22.20 24.74 13.62
C PHE A 439 -21.97 24.28 12.18
N ASN A 440 -22.29 23.02 11.86
CA ASN A 440 -22.17 22.48 10.50
C ASN A 440 -23.01 23.29 9.51
N ASN A 441 -24.26 23.64 9.87
CA ASN A 441 -25.16 24.40 9.03
C ASN A 441 -24.82 25.89 8.91
N ARG A 442 -23.78 26.38 9.60
CA ARG A 442 -23.37 27.78 9.67
C ARG A 442 -24.42 28.70 10.31
N GLU A 443 -25.30 28.13 11.14
CA GLU A 443 -26.21 28.88 12.01
C GLU A 443 -25.45 29.49 13.20
N ILE A 444 -24.42 28.80 13.66
CA ILE A 444 -23.44 29.29 14.63
C ILE A 444 -22.08 29.42 13.94
N ILE A 445 -21.42 30.55 14.14
CA ILE A 445 -20.07 30.82 13.65
C ILE A 445 -19.13 30.96 14.85
N GLU A 446 -18.14 30.08 14.93
CA GLU A 446 -17.07 30.09 15.94
C GLU A 446 -15.73 30.08 15.20
N PRO A 447 -15.09 31.25 14.99
CA PRO A 447 -13.86 31.35 14.21
C PRO A 447 -12.73 30.45 14.72
N ASP A 448 -12.61 30.28 16.03
CA ASP A 448 -11.59 29.40 16.63
C ASP A 448 -11.81 27.91 16.28
N LEU A 449 -13.08 27.48 16.17
CA LEU A 449 -13.42 26.12 15.73
C LEU A 449 -13.23 25.96 14.22
N ASP A 450 -13.61 26.98 13.44
CA ASP A 450 -13.37 26.99 12.00
C ASP A 450 -11.87 26.84 11.69
N ASP A 451 -11.03 27.56 12.42
CA ASP A 451 -9.58 27.49 12.33
C ASP A 451 -9.05 26.11 12.74
N TYR A 452 -9.50 25.58 13.89
CA TYR A 452 -9.15 24.24 14.32
C TYR A 452 -9.46 23.17 13.25
N PHE A 453 -10.67 23.17 12.70
CA PHE A 453 -11.06 22.18 11.68
C PHE A 453 -10.40 22.42 10.32
N LEU A 454 -10.00 23.65 10.01
CA LEU A 454 -9.15 23.91 8.86
C LEU A 454 -7.79 23.22 9.02
N HIS A 455 -7.17 23.35 10.20
CA HIS A 455 -5.91 22.68 10.50
C HIS A 455 -6.06 21.15 10.54
N ASP A 456 -7.12 20.60 11.12
CA ASP A 456 -7.38 19.13 11.10
C ASP A 456 -7.50 18.61 9.66
N ARG A 457 -8.30 19.27 8.80
CA ARG A 457 -8.42 18.86 7.39
C ARG A 457 -7.09 18.97 6.64
N ALA A 458 -6.31 20.00 6.93
CA ALA A 458 -4.98 20.20 6.37
C ALA A 458 -4.01 19.07 6.76
N VAL A 459 -4.02 18.66 8.03
CA VAL A 459 -3.24 17.53 8.55
C VAL A 459 -3.59 16.25 7.77
N ARG A 460 -4.87 15.96 7.57
CA ARG A 460 -5.34 14.82 6.75
C ARG A 460 -4.97 14.93 5.27
N GLU A 461 -4.95 16.14 4.71
CA GLU A 461 -4.52 16.36 3.32
C GLU A 461 -3.00 16.17 3.15
N SER A 462 -2.23 16.40 4.20
CA SER A 462 -0.77 16.18 4.19
C SER A 462 -0.38 14.70 4.20
N GLY A 463 -1.32 13.81 4.54
CA GLY A 463 -1.08 12.38 4.79
C GLY A 463 -0.37 12.06 6.11
N HIS A 464 -0.01 13.07 6.90
CA HIS A 464 0.69 12.92 8.18
C HIS A 464 -0.26 13.15 9.37
N ASP A 465 -1.46 12.59 9.31
CA ASP A 465 -2.47 12.62 10.37
C ASP A 465 -2.22 11.53 11.42
N THR A 466 -1.74 11.83 12.64
CA THR A 466 -1.30 13.16 13.14
C THR A 466 0.19 13.21 13.50
N SER A 467 0.73 14.44 13.56
CA SER A 467 2.10 14.77 13.95
C SER A 467 2.13 16.15 14.61
N TYR A 468 2.91 16.30 15.69
CA TYR A 468 3.13 17.60 16.34
C TYR A 468 3.81 18.64 15.45
N ARG A 469 4.39 18.23 14.32
CA ARG A 469 4.83 19.15 13.26
C ARG A 469 3.68 19.99 12.69
N LEU A 470 2.46 19.43 12.66
CA LEU A 470 1.35 19.94 11.87
C LEU A 470 0.11 20.30 12.70
N GLU A 471 -0.05 19.72 13.89
CA GLU A 471 -1.18 19.99 14.78
C GLU A 471 -1.38 21.50 15.00
N ARG A 472 -2.60 21.99 14.72
CA ARG A 472 -3.01 23.41 14.86
C ARG A 472 -2.20 24.44 14.05
N THR A 473 -1.36 24.00 13.11
CA THR A 473 -0.57 24.93 12.28
C THR A 473 -0.50 24.55 10.80
N CYS A 474 -0.82 23.31 10.44
CA CYS A 474 -0.65 22.74 9.09
C CYS A 474 -1.13 23.64 7.94
N ALA A 475 -2.35 24.20 8.04
CA ALA A 475 -2.94 25.06 7.02
C ALA A 475 -2.17 26.36 6.72
N ASP A 476 -1.28 26.76 7.61
CA ASP A 476 -0.44 27.95 7.46
C ASP A 476 0.99 27.62 7.00
N LEU A 477 1.36 26.33 7.00
CA LEU A 477 2.70 25.87 6.69
C LEU A 477 2.88 25.64 5.18
N ALA A 478 3.82 26.35 4.58
CA ALA A 478 4.43 25.97 3.33
C ALA A 478 5.44 24.86 3.62
N THR A 479 5.01 23.60 3.48
CA THR A 479 5.85 22.46 3.87
C THR A 479 6.90 22.11 2.83
N ILE A 480 8.05 21.59 3.28
CA ILE A 480 9.06 21.06 2.34
C ILE A 480 8.51 19.89 1.53
N ASP A 481 7.62 19.11 2.12
CA ASP A 481 6.93 17.98 1.51
C ASP A 481 6.18 18.41 0.25
N LEU A 482 5.12 19.22 0.38
CA LEU A 482 4.29 19.63 -0.75
C LEU A 482 5.12 20.37 -1.81
N ASN A 483 5.97 21.30 -1.39
CA ASN A 483 6.69 22.14 -2.33
C ASN A 483 7.81 21.38 -3.07
N SER A 484 8.34 20.30 -2.51
CA SER A 484 9.20 19.36 -3.25
C SER A 484 8.41 18.60 -4.32
N LEU A 485 7.19 18.15 -4.00
CA LEU A 485 6.32 17.45 -4.96
C LEU A 485 5.86 18.36 -6.10
N LEU A 486 5.55 19.62 -5.81
CA LEU A 486 5.19 20.59 -6.84
C LEU A 486 6.38 20.96 -7.74
N TYR A 487 7.59 21.05 -7.17
CA TYR A 487 8.81 21.18 -7.98
C TYR A 487 8.97 19.99 -8.93
N LYS A 488 8.70 18.77 -8.44
CA LYS A 488 8.74 17.56 -9.27
C LYS A 488 7.70 17.59 -10.38
N TYR A 489 6.46 18.00 -10.10
CA TYR A 489 5.43 18.21 -11.12
C TYR A 489 5.90 19.16 -12.21
N GLU A 490 6.45 20.32 -11.83
CA GLU A 490 6.91 21.33 -12.79
C GLU A 490 8.03 20.79 -13.69
N VAL A 491 9.02 20.11 -13.11
CA VAL A 491 10.14 19.52 -13.87
C VAL A 491 9.68 18.37 -14.77
N ASP A 492 8.80 17.50 -14.28
CA ASP A 492 8.29 16.38 -15.06
C ASP A 492 7.43 16.84 -16.22
N ILE A 493 6.50 17.80 -16.00
CA ILE A 493 5.66 18.35 -17.07
C ILE A 493 6.54 19.02 -18.14
N ALA A 494 7.53 19.82 -17.73
CA ALA A 494 8.48 20.42 -18.67
C ALA A 494 9.20 19.37 -19.53
N ARG A 495 9.73 18.32 -18.88
CA ARG A 495 10.43 17.23 -19.55
C ARG A 495 9.51 16.45 -20.48
N ILE A 496 8.31 16.10 -20.04
CA ILE A 496 7.36 15.33 -20.83
C ILE A 496 6.95 16.10 -22.09
N ILE A 497 6.59 17.38 -21.97
CA ILE A 497 6.21 18.23 -23.10
C ILE A 497 7.36 18.32 -24.11
N ARG A 498 8.58 18.55 -23.63
CA ARG A 498 9.78 18.67 -24.47
C ARG A 498 10.10 17.37 -25.22
N VAL A 499 10.09 16.23 -24.53
CA VAL A 499 10.57 14.95 -25.06
C VAL A 499 9.50 14.23 -25.87
N HIS A 500 8.23 14.29 -25.44
CA HIS A 500 7.16 13.45 -26.00
C HIS A 500 6.11 14.23 -26.78
N PHE A 501 6.15 15.56 -26.79
CA PHE A 501 5.12 16.38 -27.45
C PHE A 501 5.71 17.56 -28.24
N ASP A 502 6.95 17.43 -28.73
CA ASP A 502 7.58 18.43 -29.62
C ASP A 502 7.54 19.86 -29.04
N ASP A 503 7.69 19.95 -27.72
CA ASP A 503 7.60 21.15 -26.89
C ASP A 503 6.25 21.89 -26.91
N LYS A 504 5.19 21.26 -27.42
CA LYS A 504 3.86 21.86 -27.58
C LYS A 504 2.75 20.86 -27.23
N LEU A 505 2.13 21.04 -26.07
CA LEU A 505 0.96 20.27 -25.66
C LEU A 505 -0.29 21.16 -25.69
N ALA A 506 -1.21 20.87 -26.62
CA ALA A 506 -2.50 21.55 -26.68
C ALA A 506 -3.43 21.06 -25.56
N VAL A 507 -4.03 21.98 -24.81
CA VAL A 507 -4.93 21.69 -23.70
C VAL A 507 -6.39 21.64 -24.20
N PRO A 508 -7.07 20.48 -24.11
CA PRO A 508 -8.49 20.37 -24.46
C PRO A 508 -9.41 21.11 -23.49
N ALA A 509 -10.63 21.42 -23.91
CA ALA A 509 -11.60 22.20 -23.13
C ALA A 509 -11.90 21.60 -21.75
N GLU A 510 -11.99 20.27 -21.66
CA GLU A 510 -12.28 19.54 -20.41
C GLU A 510 -11.13 19.57 -19.38
N PHE A 511 -9.93 19.97 -19.83
CA PHE A 511 -8.74 20.17 -18.99
C PHE A 511 -8.38 21.64 -18.76
N CYS A 512 -9.09 22.58 -19.40
CA CYS A 512 -8.90 24.00 -19.16
C CYS A 512 -9.32 24.37 -17.73
N THR A 513 -8.55 25.27 -17.10
CA THR A 513 -8.82 25.81 -15.76
C THR A 513 -8.67 27.32 -15.75
N GLY A 514 -9.48 28.02 -14.95
CA GLY A 514 -9.39 29.47 -14.83
C GLY A 514 -9.54 30.17 -16.18
N ASN A 515 -8.56 31.00 -16.55
CA ASN A 515 -8.57 31.80 -17.78
C ASN A 515 -7.99 31.08 -19.01
N MET A 516 -7.76 29.76 -18.94
CA MET A 516 -7.24 28.99 -20.07
C MET A 516 -8.28 28.88 -21.18
N VAL A 517 -7.81 28.92 -22.43
CA VAL A 517 -8.65 28.72 -23.63
C VAL A 517 -8.36 27.34 -24.22
N ALA A 518 -9.40 26.66 -24.72
CA ALA A 518 -9.24 25.39 -25.42
C ALA A 518 -8.27 25.51 -26.60
N GLY A 519 -7.33 24.57 -26.71
CA GLY A 519 -6.26 24.58 -27.70
C GLY A 519 -5.05 25.43 -27.30
N GLN A 520 -5.05 26.08 -26.14
CA GLN A 520 -3.87 26.76 -25.60
C GLN A 520 -2.70 25.77 -25.49
N LEU A 521 -1.52 26.23 -25.92
CA LEU A 521 -0.29 25.42 -25.90
C LEU A 521 0.45 25.60 -24.58
N GLU A 522 0.74 24.48 -23.94
CA GLU A 522 1.71 24.37 -22.86
C GLU A 522 3.08 24.03 -23.46
N THR A 523 4.12 24.77 -23.05
CA THR A 523 5.50 24.61 -23.54
C THR A 523 6.45 24.39 -22.36
N SER A 524 7.54 23.65 -22.54
CA SER A 524 8.45 23.33 -21.43
C SER A 524 9.07 24.58 -20.80
N ALA A 525 9.27 25.66 -21.56
CA ALA A 525 9.83 26.91 -21.07
C ALA A 525 8.98 27.58 -19.96
N LEU A 526 7.65 27.43 -19.99
CA LEU A 526 6.75 27.95 -18.95
C LEU A 526 7.00 27.21 -17.62
N TRP A 527 7.10 25.89 -17.69
CA TRP A 527 7.29 25.01 -16.54
C TRP A 527 8.71 25.06 -15.98
N ASP A 528 9.72 25.23 -16.83
CA ASP A 528 11.09 25.51 -16.41
C ASP A 528 11.19 26.84 -15.63
N ARG A 529 10.39 27.85 -16.00
CA ARG A 529 10.34 29.12 -15.26
C ARG A 529 9.68 28.93 -13.90
N ALA A 530 8.59 28.18 -13.83
CA ALA A 530 7.90 27.85 -12.58
C ALA A 530 8.83 27.09 -11.61
N SER A 531 9.48 26.02 -12.07
CA SER A 531 10.42 25.24 -11.25
C SER A 531 11.61 26.04 -10.75
N ARG A 532 12.19 26.94 -11.57
CA ARG A 532 13.24 27.85 -11.10
C ARG A 532 12.74 28.81 -10.02
N ALA A 533 11.54 29.38 -10.18
CA ALA A 533 10.95 30.26 -9.19
C ALA A 533 10.68 29.53 -7.87
N ARG A 534 10.09 28.32 -7.93
CA ARG A 534 9.84 27.49 -6.75
C ARG A 534 11.13 27.09 -6.05
N LYS A 535 12.15 26.62 -6.78
CA LYS A 535 13.45 26.29 -6.20
C LYS A 535 14.07 27.49 -5.48
N LYS A 536 13.96 28.70 -6.03
CA LYS A 536 14.43 29.93 -5.37
C LYS A 536 13.64 30.21 -4.08
N ALA A 537 12.32 30.07 -4.09
CA ALA A 537 11.48 30.26 -2.91
C ALA A 537 11.76 29.21 -1.82
N ILE A 538 11.86 27.93 -2.17
CA ILE A 538 12.22 26.85 -1.25
C ILE A 538 13.57 27.12 -0.59
N ASN A 539 14.60 27.50 -1.36
CA ASN A 539 15.91 27.83 -0.78
C ASN A 539 15.90 29.07 0.10
N LYS A 540 15.01 30.04 -0.16
CA LYS A 540 14.89 31.25 0.65
C LYS A 540 14.19 30.99 1.99
N TYR A 541 13.09 30.24 1.96
CA TYR A 541 12.19 30.12 3.11
C TYR A 541 12.37 28.82 3.89
N LEU A 542 12.78 27.73 3.24
CA LEU A 542 12.77 26.39 3.82
C LEU A 542 14.18 25.87 4.14
N TRP A 543 15.21 26.27 3.40
CA TRP A 543 16.58 25.81 3.69
C TRP A 543 17.15 26.48 4.95
N ASN A 544 17.80 25.69 5.81
CA ASN A 544 18.56 26.17 6.94
C ASN A 544 20.02 25.73 6.82
N GLU A 545 20.94 26.68 6.58
CA GLU A 545 22.35 26.40 6.34
C GLU A 545 23.07 25.88 7.59
N GLU A 546 22.69 26.35 8.79
CA GLU A 546 23.30 25.96 10.06
C GLU A 546 22.97 24.51 10.42
N LYS A 547 21.73 24.10 10.19
CA LYS A 547 21.21 22.76 10.48
C LYS A 547 21.41 21.77 9.33
N GLY A 548 21.78 22.26 8.14
CA GLY A 548 22.02 21.42 6.96
C GLY A 548 20.78 20.68 6.46
N MET A 549 19.58 21.22 6.69
CA MET A 549 18.32 20.59 6.27
C MET A 549 17.23 21.61 5.97
N PHE A 550 16.18 21.14 5.30
CA PHE A 550 14.98 21.93 5.03
C PHE A 550 13.93 21.80 6.15
N PHE A 551 13.29 22.91 6.48
CA PHE A 551 12.20 23.05 7.44
C PHE A 551 10.97 23.68 6.79
N ASP A 552 9.81 23.51 7.40
CA ASP A 552 8.57 24.15 6.96
C ASP A 552 8.58 25.65 7.29
N TYR A 553 7.83 26.46 6.55
CA TYR A 553 7.70 27.89 6.80
C TYR A 553 6.26 28.28 7.08
N ASN A 554 6.01 28.92 8.22
CA ASN A 554 4.69 29.43 8.55
C ASN A 554 4.46 30.76 7.83
N THR A 555 3.50 30.76 6.90
CA THR A 555 3.17 31.91 6.05
C THR A 555 2.44 33.03 6.78
N VAL A 556 1.78 32.72 7.91
CA VAL A 556 1.04 33.69 8.72
C VAL A 556 1.97 34.43 9.67
N SER A 557 2.76 33.68 10.46
CA SER A 557 3.77 34.28 11.36
C SER A 557 5.03 34.74 10.63
N GLN A 558 5.21 34.35 9.37
CA GLN A 558 6.37 34.64 8.53
C GLN A 558 7.70 34.15 9.14
N GLN A 559 7.66 32.94 9.70
CA GLN A 559 8.81 32.34 10.39
C GLN A 559 9.04 30.89 9.92
N GLN A 560 10.31 30.56 9.74
CA GLN A 560 10.74 29.17 9.53
C GLN A 560 10.53 28.38 10.83
N GLN A 561 9.96 27.18 10.71
CA GLN A 561 9.78 26.25 11.81
C GLN A 561 11.09 25.52 12.12
N THR A 562 11.14 24.87 13.29
CA THR A 562 12.34 24.16 13.77
C THR A 562 12.11 22.65 13.93
N TYR A 563 10.99 22.12 13.42
CA TYR A 563 10.68 20.70 13.51
C TYR A 563 11.51 19.89 12.50
N GLU A 564 12.38 19.03 13.00
CA GLU A 564 13.28 18.19 12.21
C GLU A 564 12.51 16.95 11.72
N SER A 565 12.22 16.89 10.41
CA SER A 565 11.43 15.80 9.79
C SER A 565 12.16 15.10 8.64
N ALA A 566 11.90 13.80 8.47
CA ALA A 566 12.39 13.02 7.34
C ALA A 566 11.87 13.50 5.98
N THR A 567 10.80 14.30 5.92
CA THR A 567 10.33 14.89 4.65
C THR A 567 11.35 15.84 4.02
N THR A 568 12.37 16.27 4.77
CA THR A 568 13.51 17.01 4.23
C THR A 568 14.17 16.31 3.03
N PHE A 569 14.23 14.96 3.03
CA PHE A 569 14.81 14.17 1.95
C PHE A 569 13.96 14.17 0.67
N TRP A 570 12.73 14.68 0.70
CA TRP A 570 11.90 14.83 -0.49
C TRP A 570 12.48 15.88 -1.44
N ALA A 571 13.26 16.83 -0.91
CA ALA A 571 14.05 17.76 -1.72
C ALA A 571 15.10 17.02 -2.58
N MET A 572 15.72 15.98 -2.03
CA MET A 572 16.63 15.12 -2.78
C MET A 572 15.85 14.26 -3.77
N TRP A 573 14.75 13.61 -3.36
CA TRP A 573 13.90 12.83 -4.28
C TRP A 573 13.44 13.63 -5.49
N ALA A 574 12.97 14.86 -5.27
CA ALA A 574 12.49 15.76 -6.32
C ALA A 574 13.64 16.30 -7.20
N GLY A 575 14.89 16.22 -6.75
CA GLY A 575 16.05 16.78 -7.43
C GLY A 575 16.20 18.30 -7.28
N LEU A 576 15.58 18.89 -6.25
CA LEU A 576 15.61 20.33 -6.04
C LEU A 576 16.85 20.79 -5.26
N ALA A 577 17.37 19.96 -4.35
CA ALA A 577 18.57 20.27 -3.60
C ALA A 577 19.79 20.51 -4.53
N THR A 578 20.76 21.27 -4.06
CA THR A 578 22.07 21.37 -4.73
C THR A 578 22.97 20.24 -4.26
N PRO A 579 24.04 19.88 -5.00
CA PRO A 579 25.02 18.89 -4.53
C PRO A 579 25.58 19.23 -3.13
N LYS A 580 25.87 20.51 -2.87
CA LYS A 580 26.32 20.99 -1.54
C LYS A 580 25.29 20.71 -0.44
N GLN A 581 24.01 20.99 -0.70
CA GLN A 581 22.94 20.72 0.25
C GLN A 581 22.76 19.22 0.46
N GLY A 582 22.89 18.40 -0.58
CA GLY A 582 22.86 16.93 -0.47
C GLY A 582 23.93 16.41 0.50
N GLU A 583 25.18 16.86 0.34
CA GLU A 583 26.27 16.52 1.25
C GLU A 583 26.01 16.97 2.69
N GLN A 584 25.49 18.19 2.88
CA GLN A 584 25.15 18.70 4.21
C GLN A 584 24.03 17.88 4.87
N MET A 585 22.99 17.51 4.11
CA MET A 585 21.89 16.68 4.61
C MET A 585 22.37 15.28 5.01
N VAL A 586 23.28 14.68 4.25
CA VAL A 586 23.88 13.39 4.61
C VAL A 586 24.75 13.50 5.87
N ALA A 587 25.54 14.56 5.99
CA ALA A 587 26.41 14.76 7.14
C ALA A 587 25.65 15.14 8.42
N GLN A 588 24.51 15.83 8.32
CA GLN A 588 23.84 16.46 9.47
C GLN A 588 22.42 15.91 9.74
N ALA A 589 21.60 15.71 8.70
CA ALA A 589 20.22 15.27 8.87
C ALA A 589 20.07 13.74 9.01
N VAL A 590 20.86 12.95 8.26
CA VAL A 590 20.83 11.47 8.37
C VAL A 590 21.15 11.01 9.79
N PRO A 591 22.23 11.47 10.47
CA PRO A 591 22.58 10.97 11.80
C PRO A 591 21.53 11.20 12.89
N ILE A 592 20.74 12.28 12.78
CA ILE A 592 19.72 12.62 13.79
C ILE A 592 18.38 11.90 13.53
N LEU A 593 18.16 11.42 12.30
CA LEU A 593 16.93 10.71 11.90
C LEU A 593 17.12 9.20 11.78
N GLU A 594 18.36 8.71 11.61
CA GLU A 594 18.67 7.29 11.48
C GLU A 594 18.56 6.57 12.83
N ALA A 595 17.77 5.50 12.86
CA ALA A 595 17.57 4.60 13.98
C ALA A 595 17.97 3.15 13.61
N ALA A 596 17.61 2.18 14.45
CA ALA A 596 17.92 0.77 14.24
C ALA A 596 17.18 0.17 13.04
N GLY A 597 15.93 0.58 12.84
CA GLY A 597 15.03 0.09 11.79
C GLY A 597 14.92 1.00 10.56
N GLY A 598 15.76 2.03 10.41
CA GLY A 598 15.69 2.99 9.29
C GLY A 598 15.51 4.42 9.77
N LEU A 599 14.81 5.26 9.00
CA LEU A 599 14.58 6.67 9.33
C LEU A 599 13.35 6.86 10.22
N LEU A 600 13.50 7.72 11.23
CA LEU A 600 12.43 8.28 12.05
C LEU A 600 11.62 9.32 11.27
N SER A 601 10.32 9.43 11.54
CA SER A 601 9.46 10.48 10.95
C SER A 601 9.90 11.90 11.32
N GLY A 602 10.38 12.05 12.55
CA GLY A 602 10.98 13.27 13.09
C GLY A 602 11.81 12.94 14.33
N THR A 603 12.59 13.90 14.81
CA THR A 603 13.49 13.66 15.95
C THR A 603 12.73 13.66 17.27
N ARG A 604 13.28 12.95 18.27
CA ARG A 604 12.75 13.01 19.65
C ARG A 604 12.74 14.43 20.19
N HIS A 605 13.77 15.22 19.84
CA HIS A 605 13.89 16.62 20.23
C HIS A 605 12.71 17.46 19.71
N SER A 606 12.44 17.40 18.40
CA SER A 606 11.34 18.17 17.80
C SER A 606 9.96 17.69 18.23
N ARG A 607 9.75 16.37 18.38
CA ARG A 607 8.49 15.87 18.95
C ARG A 607 8.28 16.41 20.37
N GLY A 608 9.33 16.51 21.17
CA GLY A 608 9.28 16.94 22.56
C GLY A 608 8.76 15.85 23.52
N GLU A 609 8.40 16.29 24.74
CA GLU A 609 7.92 15.42 25.82
C GLU A 609 6.47 14.97 25.60
N ILE A 610 6.18 13.73 25.99
CA ILE A 610 4.85 13.12 25.90
C ILE A 610 4.29 12.89 27.29
N GLY A 611 2.97 13.00 27.42
CA GLY A 611 2.25 12.79 28.68
C GLY A 611 0.76 12.55 28.42
N LEU A 612 -0.05 12.46 29.47
CA LEU A 612 -1.50 12.22 29.36
C LEU A 612 -2.21 13.31 28.51
N GLU A 613 -1.83 14.58 28.70
CA GLU A 613 -2.39 15.72 27.97
C GLU A 613 -1.74 15.95 26.59
N ARG A 614 -0.65 15.23 26.30
CA ARG A 614 0.14 15.34 25.06
C ARG A 614 0.60 13.94 24.62
N PRO A 615 -0.33 13.06 24.22
CA PRO A 615 -0.01 11.67 23.89
C PRO A 615 0.87 11.58 22.64
N ASN A 616 1.53 10.45 22.44
CA ASN A 616 2.35 10.28 21.24
C ASN A 616 1.48 10.28 19.97
N ARG A 617 2.03 10.82 18.87
CA ARG A 617 1.36 10.85 17.56
C ARG A 617 2.02 9.88 16.58
N GLN A 618 1.26 9.34 15.65
CA GLN A 618 1.72 8.22 14.82
C GLN A 618 2.77 8.61 13.75
N TRP A 619 2.81 9.88 13.32
CA TRP A 619 3.81 10.40 12.37
C TRP A 619 4.99 11.14 13.03
N ASP A 620 5.26 10.83 14.30
CA ASP A 620 6.39 11.37 15.06
C ASP A 620 7.34 10.27 15.57
N TYR A 621 8.45 10.66 16.20
CA TYR A 621 9.32 9.76 16.95
C TYR A 621 8.49 8.90 17.94
N PRO A 622 8.70 7.56 18.03
CA PRO A 622 9.80 6.78 17.46
C PRO A 622 9.49 6.06 16.14
N TYR A 623 8.41 6.45 15.45
CA TYR A 623 7.88 5.69 14.33
C TYR A 623 8.55 6.03 13.00
N GLY A 624 8.68 5.02 12.14
CA GLY A 624 9.09 5.17 10.76
C GLY A 624 8.05 4.58 9.80
N TRP A 625 7.88 5.24 8.67
CA TRP A 625 6.87 4.89 7.67
C TRP A 625 7.50 4.63 6.31
N ALA A 626 6.97 3.63 5.60
CA ALA A 626 7.45 3.20 4.29
C ALA A 626 7.66 4.34 3.27
N PRO A 627 6.73 5.30 3.08
CA PRO A 627 6.91 6.42 2.17
C PRO A 627 8.20 7.21 2.41
N GLN A 628 8.49 7.54 3.67
CA GLN A 628 9.66 8.35 4.03
C GLN A 628 10.96 7.61 3.72
N GLN A 629 10.98 6.28 3.92
CA GLN A 629 12.14 5.46 3.57
C GLN A 629 12.36 5.44 2.05
N MET A 630 11.32 5.09 1.28
CA MET A 630 11.40 4.91 -0.17
C MET A 630 11.82 6.18 -0.90
N LEU A 631 11.27 7.33 -0.48
CA LEU A 631 11.60 8.63 -1.04
C LEU A 631 13.03 9.05 -0.66
N ALA A 632 13.44 8.82 0.60
CA ALA A 632 14.80 9.12 1.04
C ALA A 632 15.84 8.27 0.32
N TRP A 633 15.64 6.96 0.15
CA TRP A 633 16.57 6.10 -0.58
C TRP A 633 16.78 6.59 -2.01
N THR A 634 15.68 6.83 -2.73
CA THR A 634 15.74 7.35 -4.10
C THR A 634 16.44 8.71 -4.17
N GLY A 635 16.18 9.58 -3.19
CA GLY A 635 16.84 10.87 -3.06
C GLY A 635 18.35 10.73 -2.83
N LEU A 636 18.78 9.88 -1.91
CA LEU A 636 20.19 9.62 -1.60
C LEU A 636 20.93 9.04 -2.82
N GLN A 637 20.34 8.05 -3.50
CA GLN A 637 20.90 7.47 -4.72
C GLN A 637 21.07 8.52 -5.84
N ARG A 638 20.08 9.41 -6.02
CA ARG A 638 20.14 10.49 -7.01
C ARG A 638 21.33 11.43 -6.79
N TYR A 639 21.78 11.60 -5.56
CA TYR A 639 22.90 12.48 -5.20
C TYR A 639 24.22 11.72 -4.99
N GLY A 640 24.28 10.43 -5.32
CA GLY A 640 25.50 9.63 -5.27
C GLY A 640 25.79 8.95 -3.93
N HIS A 641 24.89 9.04 -2.95
CA HIS A 641 25.03 8.43 -1.63
C HIS A 641 24.42 7.02 -1.58
N GLN A 642 24.91 6.15 -2.47
CA GLN A 642 24.42 4.78 -2.63
C GLN A 642 24.63 3.95 -1.35
N ASP A 643 25.78 4.10 -0.69
CA ASP A 643 26.14 3.42 0.56
C ASP A 643 25.16 3.75 1.70
N VAL A 644 24.77 5.01 1.83
CA VAL A 644 23.79 5.46 2.83
C VAL A 644 22.40 4.91 2.51
N ALA A 645 22.00 4.93 1.23
CA ALA A 645 20.73 4.36 0.79
C ALA A 645 20.67 2.85 1.08
N GLU A 646 21.74 2.11 0.78
CA GLU A 646 21.86 0.67 1.06
C GLU A 646 21.80 0.36 2.55
N ARG A 647 22.50 1.15 3.38
CA ARG A 647 22.44 1.03 4.85
C ARG A 647 21.03 1.21 5.40
N LEU A 648 20.36 2.29 5.00
CA LEU A 648 19.01 2.60 5.47
C LEU A 648 17.99 1.58 4.96
N ALA A 649 18.11 1.14 3.70
CA ALA A 649 17.29 0.07 3.15
C ALA A 649 17.50 -1.24 3.91
N TYR A 650 18.75 -1.63 4.17
CA TYR A 650 19.04 -2.84 4.94
C TYR A 650 18.38 -2.81 6.33
N LYS A 651 18.52 -1.71 7.07
CA LYS A 651 17.93 -1.55 8.40
C LYS A 651 16.40 -1.71 8.41
N TRP A 652 15.73 -1.08 7.45
CA TRP A 652 14.29 -1.21 7.27
C TRP A 652 13.85 -2.63 6.90
N LEU A 653 14.53 -3.23 5.92
CA LEU A 653 14.23 -4.59 5.48
C LEU A 653 14.49 -5.60 6.60
N TYR A 654 15.60 -5.46 7.35
CA TYR A 654 15.92 -6.30 8.49
C TYR A 654 14.81 -6.25 9.55
N MET A 655 14.33 -5.06 9.90
CA MET A 655 13.25 -4.87 10.86
C MET A 655 11.97 -5.59 10.42
N ILE A 656 11.58 -5.46 9.14
CA ILE A 656 10.40 -6.16 8.59
C ILE A 656 10.64 -7.68 8.57
N THR A 657 11.80 -8.15 8.08
CA THR A 657 12.13 -9.59 8.04
C THR A 657 12.12 -10.20 9.43
N LYS A 658 12.68 -9.50 10.42
CA LYS A 658 12.72 -9.93 11.81
C LYS A 658 11.31 -10.04 12.40
N ALA A 659 10.45 -9.04 12.18
CA ALA A 659 9.05 -9.10 12.59
C ALA A 659 8.31 -10.27 11.90
N PHE A 660 8.49 -10.42 10.58
CA PHE A 660 7.89 -11.49 9.79
C PHE A 660 8.29 -12.89 10.29
N VAL A 661 9.57 -13.09 10.65
CA VAL A 661 10.09 -14.37 11.14
C VAL A 661 9.59 -14.70 12.55
N ASP A 662 9.60 -13.71 13.43
CA ASP A 662 9.37 -13.94 14.86
C ASP A 662 7.90 -13.88 15.28
N TYR A 663 7.06 -13.21 14.49
CA TYR A 663 5.66 -12.91 14.81
C TYR A 663 4.74 -13.40 13.70
N ASN A 664 4.80 -14.70 13.43
CA ASN A 664 3.84 -15.42 12.61
C ASN A 664 3.56 -14.86 11.20
N GLY A 665 4.58 -14.27 10.55
CA GLY A 665 4.44 -13.68 9.22
C GLY A 665 3.81 -12.29 9.19
N VAL A 666 3.78 -11.58 10.33
CA VAL A 666 3.17 -10.24 10.43
C VAL A 666 3.81 -9.24 9.47
N VAL A 667 2.96 -8.46 8.79
CA VAL A 667 3.35 -7.27 8.02
C VAL A 667 2.34 -6.18 8.35
N VAL A 668 2.81 -5.07 8.91
CA VAL A 668 1.95 -4.03 9.48
C VAL A 668 2.07 -2.70 8.73
N GLU A 669 1.18 -1.75 9.03
CA GLU A 669 1.13 -0.42 8.40
C GLU A 669 2.39 0.42 8.65
N LYS A 670 2.89 0.44 9.89
CA LYS A 670 4.01 1.27 10.36
C LYS A 670 4.82 0.56 11.45
N TYR A 671 6.02 1.05 11.74
CA TYR A 671 6.92 0.40 12.71
C TYR A 671 7.55 1.39 13.69
N ASP A 672 7.81 0.94 14.91
CA ASP A 672 8.75 1.61 15.83
C ASP A 672 10.18 1.25 15.41
N VAL A 673 10.85 2.18 14.71
CA VAL A 673 12.19 1.96 14.16
C VAL A 673 13.29 2.00 15.23
N THR A 674 12.93 2.20 16.50
CA THR A 674 13.86 2.18 17.63
C THR A 674 13.86 0.86 18.40
N ARG A 675 12.82 0.02 18.22
CA ARG A 675 12.69 -1.27 18.90
C ARG A 675 13.35 -2.41 18.13
N PRO A 676 14.26 -3.18 18.74
CA PRO A 676 14.93 -4.30 18.07
C PRO A 676 14.16 -5.63 18.12
N VAL A 677 13.23 -5.80 19.08
CA VAL A 677 12.54 -7.09 19.32
C VAL A 677 11.19 -7.13 18.63
N ASP A 678 10.30 -6.20 18.97
CA ASP A 678 8.89 -6.14 18.58
C ASP A 678 8.52 -4.85 17.82
N PRO A 679 9.25 -4.48 16.74
CA PRO A 679 9.08 -3.19 16.05
C PRO A 679 7.70 -2.99 15.41
N HIS A 680 6.93 -4.06 15.24
CA HIS A 680 5.58 -4.03 14.67
C HIS A 680 4.51 -3.56 15.70
N ARG A 681 4.83 -3.51 17.00
CA ARG A 681 3.92 -3.03 18.04
C ARG A 681 3.93 -1.51 18.11
N VAL A 682 2.84 -0.92 17.63
CA VAL A 682 2.64 0.53 17.62
C VAL A 682 1.28 0.83 18.23
N ASP A 683 1.29 1.40 19.43
CA ASP A 683 0.07 1.70 20.21
C ASP A 683 -0.36 3.18 20.12
N ALA A 684 0.26 3.96 19.23
CA ALA A 684 -0.16 5.34 19.01
C ALA A 684 -1.54 5.39 18.33
N GLU A 685 -2.41 6.27 18.84
CA GLU A 685 -3.76 6.53 18.32
C GLU A 685 -4.58 5.23 18.21
N TYR A 686 -4.99 4.84 17.00
CA TYR A 686 -5.80 3.64 16.75
C TYR A 686 -5.00 2.34 16.68
N GLY A 687 -3.71 2.39 17.04
CA GLY A 687 -2.79 1.27 16.94
C GLY A 687 -2.37 0.94 15.50
N ASN A 688 -1.85 -0.26 15.32
CA ASN A 688 -1.32 -0.73 14.04
C ASN A 688 -2.33 -1.62 13.29
N GLN A 689 -2.36 -1.51 11.97
CA GLN A 689 -3.14 -2.41 11.13
C GLN A 689 -2.26 -3.57 10.65
N GLY A 690 -2.87 -4.75 10.48
CA GLY A 690 -2.18 -5.95 9.97
C GLY A 690 -1.60 -6.89 11.04
N SER A 691 -1.76 -6.58 12.34
CA SER A 691 -1.37 -7.46 13.45
C SER A 691 -2.47 -8.41 13.93
N ASP A 692 -3.73 -8.01 13.78
CA ASP A 692 -4.90 -8.81 14.19
C ASP A 692 -5.34 -9.76 13.06
N PHE A 693 -4.74 -10.95 13.03
CA PHE A 693 -5.15 -12.04 12.14
C PHE A 693 -5.01 -13.40 12.84
N LYS A 694 -5.74 -14.39 12.34
CA LYS A 694 -5.67 -15.77 12.83
C LYS A 694 -4.97 -16.65 11.79
N GLY A 695 -3.90 -17.30 12.20
CA GLY A 695 -3.22 -18.34 11.43
C GLY A 695 -2.27 -17.78 10.38
N VAL A 696 -2.77 -16.99 9.43
CA VAL A 696 -1.96 -16.45 8.33
C VAL A 696 -2.36 -15.04 7.91
N ALA A 697 -1.37 -14.16 7.81
CA ALA A 697 -1.52 -12.82 7.27
C ALA A 697 -1.81 -12.89 5.76
N ARG A 698 -2.82 -12.15 5.31
CA ARG A 698 -3.38 -12.31 3.96
C ARG A 698 -2.92 -11.29 2.94
N GLU A 699 -2.58 -10.09 3.40
CA GLU A 699 -2.33 -8.96 2.51
C GLU A 699 -1.22 -8.02 2.95
N GLY A 700 -0.81 -8.04 4.22
CA GLY A 700 0.08 -6.99 4.75
C GLY A 700 -0.51 -5.59 4.56
N PHE A 701 0.34 -4.62 4.22
CA PHE A 701 -0.06 -3.24 3.93
C PHE A 701 0.64 -2.73 2.67
N GLY A 702 -0.09 -2.10 1.75
CA GLY A 702 0.30 -1.76 0.39
C GLY A 702 1.67 -1.09 0.28
N TRP A 703 1.89 0.03 0.97
CA TRP A 703 3.18 0.71 0.91
C TRP A 703 4.34 -0.07 1.60
N VAL A 704 4.05 -0.99 2.52
CA VAL A 704 5.08 -1.73 3.27
C VAL A 704 5.51 -2.89 2.40
N ASN A 705 4.55 -3.57 1.78
CA ASN A 705 4.76 -4.52 0.71
C ASN A 705 5.63 -3.90 -0.40
N ALA A 706 5.29 -2.69 -0.85
CA ALA A 706 6.07 -1.97 -1.83
C ALA A 706 7.48 -1.62 -1.32
N SER A 707 7.61 -1.10 -0.11
CA SER A 707 8.91 -0.73 0.47
C SER A 707 9.85 -1.93 0.59
N TYR A 708 9.30 -3.12 0.86
CA TYR A 708 10.08 -4.33 0.99
C TYR A 708 10.66 -4.75 -0.36
N VAL A 709 9.83 -4.90 -1.39
CA VAL A 709 10.31 -5.32 -2.72
C VAL A 709 11.13 -4.22 -3.42
N TYR A 710 10.81 -2.96 -3.18
CA TYR A 710 11.56 -1.81 -3.70
C TYR A 710 12.92 -1.69 -3.03
N GLY A 711 12.97 -1.77 -1.69
CA GLY A 711 14.20 -1.77 -0.91
C GLY A 711 15.14 -2.91 -1.30
N MET A 712 14.59 -4.09 -1.61
CA MET A 712 15.41 -5.21 -2.10
C MET A 712 16.19 -4.84 -3.37
N GLN A 713 15.65 -4.03 -4.28
CA GLN A 713 16.38 -3.58 -5.49
C GLN A 713 17.63 -2.74 -5.16
N ILE A 714 17.67 -2.13 -3.97
CA ILE A 714 18.80 -1.32 -3.49
C ILE A 714 19.86 -2.22 -2.86
N CYS A 715 19.46 -3.27 -2.13
CA CYS A 715 20.40 -4.18 -1.46
C CYS A 715 21.10 -5.16 -2.43
N ASN A 716 22.42 -5.28 -2.26
CA ASN A 716 23.24 -6.25 -2.99
C ASN A 716 23.02 -7.71 -2.52
N VAL A 717 23.65 -8.67 -3.21
CA VAL A 717 23.46 -10.11 -2.95
C VAL A 717 23.92 -10.54 -1.55
N HIS A 718 25.01 -9.96 -1.02
CA HIS A 718 25.51 -10.28 0.32
C HIS A 718 24.53 -9.79 1.40
N MET A 719 24.01 -8.57 1.24
CA MET A 719 22.96 -8.02 2.10
C MET A 719 21.71 -8.89 2.13
N ARG A 720 21.23 -9.33 0.96
CA ARG A 720 20.04 -10.20 0.88
C ARG A 720 20.23 -11.53 1.58
N ARG A 721 21.43 -12.12 1.51
CA ARG A 721 21.77 -13.35 2.25
C ARG A 721 21.77 -13.11 3.76
N ALA A 722 22.38 -12.02 4.22
CA ALA A 722 22.44 -11.65 5.62
C ALA A 722 21.05 -11.33 6.21
N LEU A 723 20.16 -10.69 5.45
CA LEU A 723 18.75 -10.52 5.80
C LEU A 723 18.05 -11.87 5.95
N GLY A 724 18.31 -12.81 5.03
CA GLY A 724 17.77 -14.17 5.06
C GLY A 724 18.20 -15.00 6.29
N THR A 725 19.32 -14.63 6.92
CA THR A 725 19.80 -15.21 8.18
C THR A 725 19.48 -14.32 9.41
N CYS A 726 18.61 -13.32 9.25
CA CYS A 726 18.24 -12.35 10.27
C CYS A 726 19.48 -11.72 10.97
N THR A 727 20.47 -11.30 10.19
CA THR A 727 21.70 -10.68 10.72
C THR A 727 21.52 -9.16 10.87
N PRO A 728 21.67 -8.59 12.08
CA PRO A 728 21.60 -7.13 12.28
C PRO A 728 22.63 -6.38 11.45
N TYR A 729 22.32 -5.14 11.05
CA TYR A 729 23.20 -4.33 10.20
C TYR A 729 24.61 -4.17 10.78
N ASP A 730 24.74 -3.85 12.07
CA ASP A 730 26.06 -3.63 12.69
C ASP A 730 26.93 -4.89 12.67
N THR A 731 26.32 -6.06 12.77
CA THR A 731 27.02 -7.35 12.62
C THR A 731 27.46 -7.57 11.18
N TYR A 732 26.57 -7.31 10.22
CA TYR A 732 26.87 -7.40 8.79
C TYR A 732 27.98 -6.43 8.37
N ALA A 733 27.94 -5.18 8.83
CA ALA A 733 28.95 -4.17 8.55
C ALA A 733 30.33 -4.60 9.07
N LYS A 734 30.42 -5.05 10.33
CA LYS A 734 31.68 -5.59 10.90
C LYS A 734 32.23 -6.78 10.12
N MET A 735 31.36 -7.69 9.66
CA MET A 735 31.79 -8.86 8.88
C MET A 735 32.33 -8.49 7.49
N THR A 736 31.87 -7.38 6.92
CA THR A 736 32.26 -6.94 5.57
C THR A 736 33.43 -5.96 5.58
N GLU A 737 33.59 -5.16 6.63
CA GLU A 737 34.76 -4.28 6.85
C GLU A 737 36.06 -5.07 7.12
N HIS A 738 35.98 -6.22 7.78
CA HIS A 738 37.14 -7.08 8.08
C HIS A 738 37.42 -8.15 7.00
N GLY A 739 36.62 -8.20 5.93
CA GLY A 739 36.63 -9.25 4.91
C GLY A 739 37.02 -8.80 3.50
N LEU A 740 37.48 -7.56 3.32
CA LEU A 740 37.99 -6.99 2.06
C LEU A 740 39.48 -6.66 2.14
#